data_AF-A0A2G1UL91-F1
#
_entry.id   AF-A0A2G1UL91-F1
#
_cell.length_a   1.000
_cell.length_b   1.000
_cell.length_c   1.000
_cell.angle_alpha   90.00
_cell.angle_beta   90.00
_cell.angle_gamma   90.00
#
_symmetry.space_group_name_H-M   'P 1'
#
loop_
_entity.id
_entity.type
_entity.pdbx_description
1 polymer ?
#
loop_
_entity_poly.entity_id
_entity_poly.type
_entity_poly.pdbx_seq_one_letter_code
_entity_poly.pdbx_strand_id
1 'polypeptide(L)'
;MTFRTRVLLSTVPLALLAGCGGESSSMIMPEAAPTLTYSYPADGQREVATRADLVLRFSAPVPQPVLVLEDTAAGTPLSHTLTPVDDGRSWVISPDQPLAPVQQYRLRLAEPLQAGDHQIDRLDHDGELVFTTRASSNTFRSMTATGSGFAVEQMMPDGDHYPVMDFSTLRLTLSQAIHPDAVVYGESVRLEDSTGNLVPAFVIARGRHLVIDPLAAPGADSDELTAGEQYTLILQDLPNLYGDELVSMARSFVPAESGPTEVLYQTATVNSSSQDLRSKLNGQPVNGIALSSVLLGNTPNSWQTGEMWAELAYSPNFPEMTPLRIPRGTLLSSTSLDVNVGGVVPLMTAAGVQQTGDIHVTMTTDAIGYLYRNPFSDADDAPRHVRLFMDVAMSTAEGQPNSALSQDLLGLELVGVAMIRNGTLEIDALSMVEPRLLGLEDAAAQLAFSIRAETVDRAQQNAPAPLADSRGPELLSWMPDETGSGVVAAHRPGDPVSLFFDEPVDPASARQGVRLLVDGEEPVEAVDVKVDGTTVTLQPAGGLDHGSHYTVAVSSALTDLAGNASREHNLNFTMPALASQTEASPLAVTTYPGFPCVTTGLDLVNHRHGRCTGTLDGYGNPHNGADDPMPVTELPANRPILVTFSQTMDLASIRLGETLRVERVTGLGNGSGSDVEAEPVPGRLELNHQKVRFYPDQPWQPGSFYRYTLVSEASASPDCGQAICSRAGQSLETNALEGLSKRGGPDLTIYFRGGEASETVFLPLRNLPVRDVNADNVIQCGIVDETNSDGVVIRQRYARDCTEAPDVVFDGAGNPLTPPQATRVISPSRTDARVGCNRDRESLFHGWIETDCPEFKFIYQTGALNTEVVGPVDPDNPAAGVRVLLHPTLLTTTSLTVNAKVLSDLIWAETPTGPQVIRMRYADDGQGNRTALIPGVIRTGEDGYPEFKTEVDLYLDAPDLHTPLGLPHNQHSIPLFLDLLGRVRFLEDGRQVIEQYNQLAQTIPVSVGGLVNFDLEIPVNGLRLTYLSPPVKELSGFAGTR
;
A
#
# COMPACT_ATOMS: atom_id res chain seq x y z
N MET A 1 -83.27 -7.57 57.72
CA MET A 1 -81.99 -6.86 57.92
C MET A 1 -81.14 -7.14 56.68
N THR A 2 -81.39 -6.33 55.64
CA THR A 2 -80.53 -5.22 55.15
C THR A 2 -79.50 -5.74 54.12
N PHE A 3 -79.92 -6.11 52.90
CA PHE A 3 -80.12 -5.27 51.67
C PHE A 3 -78.77 -4.89 51.02
N ARG A 4 -78.47 -4.98 49.71
CA ARG A 4 -79.22 -5.13 48.42
C ARG A 4 -78.16 -5.43 47.30
N THR A 5 -78.26 -6.50 46.48
CA THR A 5 -78.80 -6.57 45.08
C THR A 5 -77.91 -5.89 44.03
N ARG A 6 -77.16 -6.61 43.17
CA ARG A 6 -77.48 -7.29 41.86
C ARG A 6 -77.72 -6.36 40.64
N VAL A 7 -76.85 -6.55 39.61
CA VAL A 7 -77.12 -6.73 38.16
C VAL A 7 -77.71 -5.54 37.35
N LEU A 8 -77.07 -5.12 36.24
CA LEU A 8 -77.46 -5.37 34.82
C LEU A 8 -76.68 -4.49 33.80
N LEU A 9 -76.55 -5.06 32.59
CA LEU A 9 -76.13 -4.48 31.31
C LEU A 9 -76.82 -3.14 30.98
N SER A 10 -76.18 -2.29 30.14
CA SER A 10 -76.70 -1.95 28.79
C SER A 10 -75.97 -0.79 28.09
N THR A 11 -75.61 -1.03 26.81
CA THR A 11 -75.84 -0.19 25.61
C THR A 11 -75.13 1.16 25.41
N VAL A 12 -74.41 1.25 24.29
CA VAL A 12 -74.12 2.45 23.47
C VAL A 12 -75.43 3.05 22.91
N PRO A 13 -75.49 4.37 22.67
CA PRO A 13 -75.77 4.83 21.31
C PRO A 13 -74.93 6.04 20.83
N LEU A 14 -74.81 6.11 19.51
CA LEU A 14 -74.19 7.12 18.65
C LEU A 14 -74.99 8.45 18.59
N ALA A 15 -74.24 9.57 18.60
CA ALA A 15 -74.26 10.72 17.68
C ALA A 15 -75.48 11.68 17.53
N LEU A 16 -75.26 13.01 17.79
CA LEU A 16 -75.23 14.14 16.83
C LEU A 16 -75.68 15.53 17.40
N LEU A 17 -74.73 16.48 17.33
CA LEU A 17 -74.79 17.90 16.88
C LEU A 17 -75.44 19.07 17.68
N ALA A 18 -74.68 20.19 17.62
CA ALA A 18 -74.96 21.63 17.84
C ALA A 18 -75.13 22.10 19.30
N GLY A 19 -74.41 23.08 19.85
CA GLY A 19 -73.38 24.01 19.36
C GLY A 19 -73.41 25.28 20.24
N CYS A 20 -72.27 25.72 20.78
CA CYS A 20 -71.92 27.14 21.00
C CYS A 20 -70.56 27.26 21.73
N GLY A 21 -69.54 27.69 20.98
CA GLY A 21 -68.55 28.71 21.34
C GLY A 21 -67.72 28.58 22.63
N GLY A 22 -66.40 28.43 22.46
CA GLY A 22 -65.42 28.84 23.46
C GLY A 22 -64.12 28.03 23.40
N GLU A 23 -63.09 28.65 22.84
CA GLU A 23 -61.66 28.35 22.98
C GLU A 23 -61.18 26.91 22.71
N SER A 24 -60.41 26.77 21.63
CA SER A 24 -59.52 25.65 21.38
C SER A 24 -58.54 25.49 22.54
N SER A 25 -58.92 24.69 23.52
CA SER A 25 -57.99 24.05 24.44
C SER A 25 -57.24 23.02 23.60
N SER A 26 -56.12 23.45 23.01
CA SER A 26 -55.05 22.51 22.71
C SER A 26 -54.74 21.80 24.02
N MET A 27 -55.00 20.49 24.08
CA MET A 27 -54.30 19.67 25.04
C MET A 27 -52.81 19.81 24.69
N ILE A 28 -52.12 20.69 25.43
CA ILE A 28 -50.67 20.72 25.46
C ILE A 28 -50.29 19.40 26.12
N MET A 29 -50.01 18.38 25.30
CA MET A 29 -49.30 17.22 25.80
C MET A 29 -47.95 17.73 26.30
N PRO A 30 -47.54 17.37 27.54
CA PRO A 30 -46.20 17.73 28.00
C PRO A 30 -45.19 17.18 26.98
N GLU A 31 -44.30 18.05 26.53
CA GLU A 31 -43.20 17.69 25.63
C GLU A 31 -42.38 16.60 26.33
N ALA A 32 -42.12 15.49 25.66
CA ALA A 32 -41.38 14.38 26.26
C ALA A 32 -39.97 14.84 26.63
N ALA A 33 -39.47 14.39 27.78
CA ALA A 33 -38.12 14.74 28.22
C ALA A 33 -37.09 14.32 27.14
N PRO A 34 -36.15 15.20 26.76
CA PRO A 34 -35.09 14.86 25.83
C PRO A 34 -34.27 13.69 26.42
N THR A 35 -34.07 12.65 25.61
CA THR A 35 -33.29 11.47 25.96
C THR A 35 -32.27 11.19 24.87
N LEU A 36 -31.15 10.55 25.21
CA LEU A 36 -30.24 10.01 24.21
C LEU A 36 -31.00 8.93 23.42
N THR A 37 -30.76 8.87 22.12
CA THR A 37 -31.44 7.93 21.22
C THR A 37 -30.47 7.21 20.29
N TYR A 38 -29.25 7.72 20.13
CA TYR A 38 -28.21 7.10 19.33
C TYR A 38 -26.83 7.62 19.74
N SER A 39 -25.84 6.74 19.65
CA SER A 39 -24.43 7.11 19.73
C SER A 39 -23.66 6.41 18.61
N TYR A 40 -22.60 7.06 18.15
CA TYR A 40 -21.54 6.44 17.39
C TYR A 40 -20.20 6.80 18.05
N PRO A 41 -19.33 5.86 18.37
CA PRO A 41 -19.56 4.42 18.39
C PRO A 41 -20.75 4.00 19.27
N ALA A 42 -21.29 2.79 19.04
CA ALA A 42 -22.21 2.18 19.99
C ALA A 42 -21.48 1.87 21.31
N ASP A 43 -22.21 1.82 22.42
CA ASP A 43 -21.62 1.37 23.69
C ASP A 43 -21.09 -0.07 23.56
N GLY A 44 -19.88 -0.30 24.08
CA GLY A 44 -19.14 -1.55 23.94
C GLY A 44 -18.60 -1.85 22.54
N GLN A 45 -18.75 -0.95 21.56
CA GLN A 45 -18.25 -1.18 20.21
C GLN A 45 -16.72 -1.33 20.19
N ARG A 46 -16.25 -2.31 19.42
CA ARG A 46 -14.82 -2.58 19.19
C ARG A 46 -14.46 -2.23 17.75
N GLU A 47 -13.16 -2.24 17.46
CA GLU A 47 -12.62 -1.98 16.13
C GLU A 47 -13.07 -0.63 15.54
N VAL A 48 -13.25 0.39 16.38
CA VAL A 48 -13.57 1.76 15.95
C VAL A 48 -12.35 2.37 15.26
N ALA A 49 -12.51 2.98 14.10
CA ALA A 49 -11.40 3.63 13.39
C ALA A 49 -10.74 4.72 14.26
N THR A 50 -9.42 4.82 14.21
CA THR A 50 -8.66 5.78 15.03
C THR A 50 -8.95 7.24 14.65
N ARG A 51 -9.39 7.46 13.41
CA ARG A 51 -9.78 8.79 12.88
C ARG A 51 -11.29 9.04 12.94
N ALA A 52 -12.06 8.19 13.62
CA ALA A 52 -13.51 8.33 13.67
C ALA A 52 -13.95 9.56 14.48
N ASP A 53 -14.86 10.34 13.91
CA ASP A 53 -15.71 11.24 14.70
C ASP A 53 -16.68 10.43 15.55
N LEU A 54 -17.02 10.95 16.73
CA LEU A 54 -18.07 10.40 17.59
C LEU A 54 -19.36 11.21 17.41
N VAL A 55 -20.52 10.63 17.72
CA VAL A 55 -21.83 11.26 17.58
C VAL A 55 -22.69 10.94 18.79
N LEU A 56 -23.38 11.94 19.31
CA LEU A 56 -24.50 11.79 20.25
C LEU A 56 -25.76 12.39 19.66
N ARG A 57 -26.87 11.65 19.66
CA ARG A 57 -28.16 12.12 19.16
C ARG A 57 -29.27 11.97 20.18
N PHE A 58 -30.04 13.04 20.35
CA PHE A 58 -31.12 13.18 21.30
C PHE A 58 -32.51 13.23 20.61
N SER A 59 -33.55 12.85 21.35
CA SER A 59 -34.94 12.85 20.88
C SER A 59 -35.49 14.26 20.58
N ALA A 60 -34.89 15.31 21.16
CA ALA A 60 -35.20 16.72 20.94
C ALA A 60 -33.91 17.57 20.97
N PRO A 61 -33.93 18.81 20.44
CA PRO A 61 -32.78 19.71 20.51
C PRO A 61 -32.30 19.93 21.95
N VAL A 62 -30.99 19.87 22.17
CA VAL A 62 -30.36 20.13 23.47
C VAL A 62 -29.28 21.21 23.32
N PRO A 63 -28.97 21.97 24.39
CA PRO A 63 -27.81 22.87 24.35
C PRO A 63 -26.50 22.07 24.23
N GLN A 64 -25.40 22.77 23.95
CA GLN A 64 -24.08 22.15 23.79
C GLN A 64 -23.68 21.38 25.06
N PRO A 65 -23.45 20.06 24.97
CA PRO A 65 -23.02 19.28 26.12
C PRO A 65 -21.57 19.59 26.48
N VAL A 66 -21.26 19.53 27.78
CA VAL A 66 -19.87 19.56 28.24
C VAL A 66 -19.43 18.10 28.42
N LEU A 67 -18.54 17.65 27.55
CA LEU A 67 -18.13 16.25 27.47
C LEU A 67 -16.69 16.05 27.94
N VAL A 68 -16.41 14.88 28.49
CA VAL A 68 -15.08 14.38 28.72
C VAL A 68 -14.91 13.11 27.90
N LEU A 69 -14.06 13.18 26.88
CA LEU A 69 -13.50 12.02 26.19
C LEU A 69 -12.16 11.72 26.86
N GLU A 70 -11.97 10.49 27.33
CA GLU A 70 -10.74 10.12 28.03
C GLU A 70 -10.28 8.72 27.65
N ASP A 71 -8.96 8.58 27.52
CA ASP A 71 -8.31 7.28 27.50
C ASP A 71 -8.39 6.65 28.89
N THR A 72 -8.98 5.45 28.97
CA THR A 72 -9.18 4.72 30.23
C THR A 72 -7.87 4.32 30.92
N ALA A 73 -6.78 4.11 30.17
CA ALA A 73 -5.49 3.72 30.71
C ALA A 73 -4.68 4.93 31.20
N ALA A 74 -4.63 5.99 30.40
CA ALA A 74 -3.91 7.22 30.75
C ALA A 74 -4.67 8.12 31.75
N GLY A 75 -6.01 8.00 31.80
CA GLY A 75 -6.89 8.81 32.65
C GLY A 75 -6.86 10.31 32.31
N THR A 76 -6.32 10.68 31.14
CA THR A 76 -6.16 12.08 30.71
C THR A 76 -7.24 12.41 29.68
N PRO A 77 -8.00 13.51 29.86
CA PRO A 77 -8.96 13.97 28.85
C PRO A 77 -8.30 14.35 27.53
N LEU A 78 -8.94 13.98 26.42
CA LEU A 78 -8.56 14.38 25.07
C LEU A 78 -9.30 15.64 24.64
N SER A 79 -8.58 16.56 24.03
CA SER A 79 -9.16 17.74 23.38
C SER A 79 -9.98 17.33 22.16
N HIS A 80 -11.11 17.99 21.98
CA HIS A 80 -12.04 17.73 20.91
C HIS A 80 -12.88 18.97 20.60
N THR A 81 -13.43 19.00 19.40
CA THR A 81 -14.35 20.03 18.93
C THR A 81 -15.77 19.46 18.84
N LEU A 82 -16.77 20.28 19.20
CA LEU A 82 -18.19 19.92 19.12
C LEU A 82 -18.89 20.69 18.01
N THR A 83 -19.59 19.97 17.14
CA THR A 83 -20.38 20.56 16.04
C THR A 83 -21.84 20.15 16.16
N PRO A 84 -22.80 21.10 16.26
CA PRO A 84 -24.22 20.77 16.26
C PRO A 84 -24.72 20.37 14.87
N VAL A 85 -25.59 19.37 14.83
CA VAL A 85 -26.25 18.85 13.62
C VAL A 85 -27.75 18.68 13.91
N ASP A 86 -28.59 18.81 12.87
CA ASP A 86 -30.06 18.65 12.97
C ASP A 86 -30.66 19.57 14.06
N ASP A 87 -30.32 20.86 13.99
CA ASP A 87 -30.75 21.91 14.93
C ASP A 87 -30.40 21.61 16.41
N GLY A 88 -29.24 20.98 16.66
CA GLY A 88 -28.78 20.65 18.01
C GLY A 88 -29.41 19.37 18.59
N ARG A 89 -30.08 18.56 17.76
CA ARG A 89 -30.49 17.20 18.12
C ARG A 89 -29.33 16.22 18.08
N SER A 90 -28.32 16.48 17.25
CA SER A 90 -27.11 15.68 17.16
C SER A 90 -25.87 16.53 17.44
N TRP A 91 -24.87 15.96 18.08
CA TRP A 91 -23.57 16.57 18.35
C TRP A 91 -22.48 15.66 17.82
N VAL A 92 -21.69 16.18 16.89
CA VAL A 92 -20.48 15.52 16.38
C VAL A 92 -19.31 15.93 17.26
N ILE A 93 -18.57 14.94 17.74
CA ILE A 93 -17.38 15.10 18.58
C ILE A 93 -16.18 14.70 17.73
N SER A 94 -15.39 15.67 17.31
CA SER A 94 -14.18 15.44 16.52
C SER A 94 -12.95 15.58 17.43
N PRO A 95 -12.22 14.48 17.71
CA PRO A 95 -10.95 14.56 18.42
C PRO A 95 -9.96 15.46 17.65
N ASP A 96 -9.19 16.29 18.37
CA ASP A 96 -8.23 17.20 17.74
C ASP A 96 -7.01 16.47 17.15
N GLN A 97 -6.82 15.20 17.55
CA GLN A 97 -5.78 14.28 17.09
C GLN A 97 -6.40 12.89 16.89
N PRO A 98 -5.89 12.08 15.95
CA PRO A 98 -6.31 10.68 15.84
C PRO A 98 -6.18 9.96 17.18
N LEU A 99 -7.18 9.13 17.49
CA LEU A 99 -7.18 8.26 18.66
C LEU A 99 -6.04 7.24 18.55
N ALA A 100 -5.49 6.84 19.70
CA ALA A 100 -4.50 5.78 19.73
C ALA A 100 -5.13 4.44 19.29
N PRO A 101 -4.41 3.60 18.53
CA PRO A 101 -4.87 2.26 18.18
C PRO A 101 -4.89 1.35 19.42
N VAL A 102 -5.71 0.30 19.41
CA VAL A 102 -5.75 -0.71 20.48
C VAL A 102 -6.05 -0.10 21.86
N GLN A 103 -6.83 0.98 21.89
CA GLN A 103 -7.06 1.75 23.11
C GLN A 103 -8.55 1.82 23.45
N GLN A 104 -8.85 1.66 24.74
CA GLN A 104 -10.20 1.80 25.26
C GLN A 104 -10.43 3.25 25.70
N TYR A 105 -11.48 3.85 25.18
CA TYR A 105 -11.92 5.20 25.49
C TYR A 105 -13.27 5.17 26.19
N ARG A 106 -13.51 6.19 27.00
CA ARG A 106 -14.84 6.47 27.56
C ARG A 106 -15.24 7.91 27.31
N LEU A 107 -16.53 8.12 27.03
CA LEU A 107 -17.16 9.41 26.81
C LEU A 107 -18.25 9.60 27.87
N ARG A 108 -18.21 10.73 28.58
CA ARG A 108 -19.21 11.07 29.61
C ARG A 108 -19.52 12.55 29.67
N LEU A 109 -20.64 12.88 30.30
CA LEU A 109 -20.98 14.25 30.66
C LEU A 109 -20.05 14.73 31.80
N ALA A 110 -19.43 15.90 31.62
CA ALA A 110 -18.64 16.56 32.65
C ALA A 110 -19.55 17.15 33.75
N GLU A 111 -20.72 17.62 33.34
CA GLU A 111 -21.80 18.13 34.17
C GLU A 111 -23.15 17.74 33.56
N PRO A 112 -24.22 17.63 34.37
CA PRO A 112 -25.54 17.33 33.85
C PRO A 112 -26.01 18.31 32.78
N LEU A 113 -26.54 17.78 31.67
CA LEU A 113 -27.03 18.56 30.56
C LEU A 113 -28.46 19.04 30.85
N GLN A 114 -28.62 20.36 31.01
CA GLN A 114 -29.91 21.00 31.22
C GLN A 114 -30.62 21.24 29.88
N ALA A 115 -31.77 20.64 29.67
CA ALA A 115 -32.56 20.76 28.44
C ALA A 115 -34.01 21.13 28.80
N GLY A 116 -34.28 22.44 28.87
CA GLY A 116 -35.56 22.97 29.35
C GLY A 116 -35.75 22.73 30.85
N ASP A 117 -36.90 22.15 31.22
CA ASP A 117 -37.20 21.74 32.60
C ASP A 117 -36.66 20.33 32.94
N HIS A 118 -35.93 19.70 32.01
CA HIS A 118 -35.38 18.37 32.16
C HIS A 118 -33.85 18.39 32.24
N GLN A 119 -33.30 17.42 32.97
CA GLN A 119 -31.87 17.27 33.17
C GLN A 119 -31.45 15.86 32.73
N ILE A 120 -30.41 15.78 31.92
CA ILE A 120 -29.79 14.53 31.48
C ILE A 120 -28.49 14.37 32.28
N ASP A 121 -28.49 13.43 33.22
CA ASP A 121 -27.37 13.20 34.15
C ASP A 121 -26.36 12.14 33.67
N ARG A 122 -26.75 11.34 32.66
CA ARG A 122 -25.99 10.18 32.18
C ARG A 122 -26.22 9.95 30.68
N LEU A 123 -25.21 9.40 30.00
CA LEU A 123 -25.31 9.04 28.59
C LEU A 123 -25.92 7.64 28.38
N ASP A 124 -25.51 6.67 29.19
CA ASP A 124 -26.06 5.31 29.20
C ASP A 124 -26.40 4.85 30.62
N HIS A 125 -26.82 3.59 30.81
CA HIS A 125 -27.15 2.97 32.09
C HIS A 125 -26.04 3.16 33.12
N ASP A 126 -24.79 2.97 32.71
CA ASP A 126 -23.58 3.06 33.53
C ASP A 126 -23.03 4.49 33.69
N GLY A 127 -23.64 5.48 33.02
CA GLY A 127 -23.23 6.89 33.11
C GLY A 127 -22.31 7.36 31.99
N GLU A 128 -21.64 6.45 31.30
CA GLU A 128 -20.63 6.69 30.28
C GLU A 128 -20.81 5.75 29.08
N LEU A 129 -20.28 6.14 27.93
CA LEU A 129 -20.17 5.28 26.73
C LEU A 129 -18.73 4.80 26.62
N VAL A 130 -18.51 3.52 26.37
CA VAL A 130 -17.19 2.91 26.28
C VAL A 130 -17.00 2.26 24.92
N PHE A 131 -15.85 2.48 24.28
CA PHE A 131 -15.52 1.85 23.01
C PHE A 131 -14.01 1.55 22.92
N THR A 132 -13.63 0.67 22.00
CA THR A 132 -12.22 0.32 21.74
C THR A 132 -11.88 0.59 20.29
N THR A 133 -10.75 1.29 20.08
CA THR A 133 -10.23 1.55 18.74
C THR A 133 -9.60 0.29 18.14
N ARG A 134 -9.67 0.17 16.82
CA ARG A 134 -9.04 -0.92 16.07
C ARG A 134 -7.52 -0.91 16.21
N ALA A 135 -6.93 -2.07 15.90
CA ALA A 135 -5.51 -2.17 15.62
C ALA A 135 -5.11 -1.19 14.51
N SER A 136 -3.90 -0.65 14.61
CA SER A 136 -3.36 0.16 13.52
C SER A 136 -3.18 -0.70 12.29
N SER A 137 -3.39 -0.12 11.11
CA SER A 137 -2.89 -0.67 9.85
C SER A 137 -1.36 -0.65 9.76
N ASN A 138 -0.69 0.11 10.64
CA ASN A 138 0.74 0.01 10.85
C ASN A 138 1.09 -1.40 11.29
N THR A 139 2.28 -1.82 10.95
CA THR A 139 2.70 -3.21 11.02
C THR A 139 3.46 -3.57 12.28
N PHE A 140 3.59 -2.69 13.29
CA PHE A 140 4.35 -2.98 14.52
C PHE A 140 3.51 -3.78 15.52
N ARG A 141 4.14 -4.72 16.24
CA ARG A 141 3.42 -5.64 17.14
C ARG A 141 2.63 -4.92 18.21
N SER A 142 3.23 -3.96 18.91
CA SER A 142 2.52 -3.25 19.98
C SER A 142 1.37 -2.35 19.53
N MET A 143 1.29 -2.03 18.25
CA MET A 143 0.20 -1.24 17.66
C MET A 143 -0.86 -2.12 16.96
N THR A 144 -0.56 -3.40 16.77
CA THR A 144 -1.42 -4.37 16.08
C THR A 144 -1.97 -5.45 17.01
N ALA A 145 -1.26 -5.74 18.10
CA ALA A 145 -1.62 -6.75 19.08
C ALA A 145 -2.48 -6.15 20.19
N THR A 146 -3.67 -6.70 20.38
CA THR A 146 -4.64 -6.32 21.41
C THR A 146 -4.54 -7.17 22.68
N GLY A 147 -3.71 -8.21 22.66
CA GLY A 147 -3.43 -9.06 23.81
C GLY A 147 -2.01 -9.64 23.80
N SER A 148 -1.58 -10.19 24.94
CA SER A 148 -0.22 -10.76 25.10
C SER A 148 0.00 -12.10 24.41
N GLY A 149 -1.07 -12.75 23.92
CA GLY A 149 -1.02 -14.01 23.18
C GLY A 149 -1.88 -13.95 21.92
N PHE A 150 -1.71 -14.92 21.02
CA PHE A 150 -2.55 -15.06 19.84
C PHE A 150 -3.81 -15.84 20.19
N ALA A 151 -4.98 -15.20 20.08
CA ALA A 151 -6.27 -15.75 20.48
C ALA A 151 -7.41 -15.15 19.65
N VAL A 152 -8.57 -15.83 19.63
CA VAL A 152 -9.82 -15.24 19.14
C VAL A 152 -10.38 -14.33 20.23
N GLU A 153 -10.61 -13.07 19.90
CA GLU A 153 -11.14 -12.07 20.84
C GLU A 153 -12.64 -11.89 20.75
N GLN A 154 -13.17 -12.09 19.55
CA GLN A 154 -14.58 -11.92 19.25
C GLN A 154 -15.00 -12.86 18.13
N MET A 155 -16.21 -13.38 18.26
CA MET A 155 -16.95 -14.00 17.17
C MET A 155 -18.30 -13.29 17.06
N MET A 156 -18.71 -12.95 15.84
CA MET A 156 -19.98 -12.31 15.51
C MET A 156 -20.69 -13.15 14.43
N PRO A 157 -21.94 -13.61 14.64
CA PRO A 157 -22.67 -13.62 15.91
C PRO A 157 -21.94 -14.35 17.06
N ASP A 158 -22.16 -13.89 18.29
CA ASP A 158 -21.61 -14.56 19.47
C ASP A 158 -22.50 -15.71 19.95
N GLY A 159 -23.76 -15.79 19.53
CA GLY A 159 -24.74 -16.79 19.94
C GLY A 159 -25.41 -16.51 21.29
N ASP A 160 -24.90 -15.55 22.07
CA ASP A 160 -25.44 -15.18 23.38
C ASP A 160 -26.25 -13.88 23.28
N HIS A 161 -25.65 -12.80 22.77
CA HIS A 161 -26.32 -11.53 22.53
C HIS A 161 -26.90 -11.46 21.12
N TYR A 162 -26.12 -11.93 20.15
CA TYR A 162 -26.45 -11.97 18.74
C TYR A 162 -26.71 -13.42 18.35
N PRO A 163 -27.96 -13.83 18.12
CA PRO A 163 -28.28 -15.23 17.85
C PRO A 163 -27.61 -15.68 16.54
N VAL A 164 -27.05 -16.89 16.54
CA VAL A 164 -26.62 -17.54 15.30
C VAL A 164 -27.88 -18.06 14.60
N MET A 165 -28.07 -17.65 13.35
CA MET A 165 -29.18 -18.04 12.48
C MET A 165 -28.72 -19.08 11.45
N ASP A 166 -29.67 -19.79 10.86
CA ASP A 166 -29.43 -20.68 9.72
C ASP A 166 -28.65 -19.99 8.58
N PHE A 167 -28.91 -18.71 8.30
CA PHE A 167 -28.18 -17.94 7.29
C PHE A 167 -26.89 -17.24 7.75
N SER A 168 -26.39 -17.51 8.96
CA SER A 168 -25.31 -16.70 9.55
C SER A 168 -23.92 -16.97 8.99
N THR A 169 -23.28 -15.92 8.48
CA THR A 169 -21.82 -15.83 8.33
C THR A 169 -21.14 -15.64 9.70
N LEU A 170 -20.05 -16.38 9.93
CA LEU A 170 -19.27 -16.30 11.17
C LEU A 170 -18.06 -15.39 10.96
N ARG A 171 -17.97 -14.31 11.73
CA ARG A 171 -16.87 -13.33 11.67
C ARG A 171 -16.06 -13.40 12.95
N LEU A 172 -14.77 -13.66 12.83
CA LEU A 172 -13.84 -13.74 13.95
C LEU A 172 -12.85 -12.58 13.88
N THR A 173 -12.63 -11.94 15.02
CA THR A 173 -11.54 -10.98 15.22
C THR A 173 -10.54 -11.60 16.18
N LEU A 174 -9.30 -11.74 15.74
CA LEU A 174 -8.20 -12.30 16.53
C LEU A 174 -7.36 -11.18 17.15
N SER A 175 -6.59 -11.50 18.18
CA SER A 175 -5.79 -10.52 18.93
C SER A 175 -4.57 -10.01 18.17
N GLN A 176 -4.15 -10.71 17.12
CA GLN A 176 -2.99 -10.38 16.29
C GLN A 176 -3.27 -10.78 14.84
N ALA A 177 -2.55 -10.20 13.89
CA ALA A 177 -2.76 -10.48 12.47
C ALA A 177 -2.37 -11.93 12.12
N ILE A 178 -3.26 -12.62 11.41
CA ILE A 178 -3.10 -13.99 10.94
C ILE A 178 -2.00 -14.03 9.88
N HIS A 179 -1.19 -15.11 9.87
CA HIS A 179 -0.28 -15.33 8.76
C HIS A 179 -1.07 -15.59 7.46
N PRO A 180 -0.83 -14.83 6.36
CA PRO A 180 -1.70 -14.88 5.18
C PRO A 180 -1.76 -16.25 4.51
N ASP A 181 -0.68 -17.05 4.62
CA ASP A 181 -0.60 -18.38 4.00
C ASP A 181 -1.09 -19.51 4.92
N ALA A 182 -1.49 -19.19 6.16
CA ALA A 182 -1.86 -20.20 7.14
C ALA A 182 -3.33 -20.62 7.09
N VAL A 183 -4.19 -19.84 6.43
CA VAL A 183 -5.63 -20.11 6.37
C VAL A 183 -5.94 -21.06 5.24
N VAL A 184 -6.19 -22.32 5.58
CA VAL A 184 -6.56 -23.39 4.65
C VAL A 184 -7.85 -24.03 5.15
N TYR A 185 -8.93 -23.80 4.41
CA TYR A 185 -10.23 -24.35 4.76
C TYR A 185 -10.24 -25.88 4.63
N GLY A 186 -10.75 -26.58 5.65
CA GLY A 186 -10.66 -28.02 5.78
C GLY A 186 -9.44 -28.51 6.57
N GLU A 187 -8.44 -27.65 6.80
CA GLU A 187 -7.23 -27.98 7.57
C GLU A 187 -7.12 -27.13 8.83
N SER A 188 -6.66 -25.88 8.71
CA SER A 188 -6.48 -24.95 9.83
C SER A 188 -7.77 -24.28 10.29
N VAL A 189 -8.75 -24.18 9.39
CA VAL A 189 -10.11 -23.68 9.66
C VAL A 189 -11.11 -24.73 9.19
N ARG A 190 -12.00 -25.20 10.06
CA ARG A 190 -13.06 -26.15 9.71
C ARG A 190 -14.39 -25.75 10.34
N LEU A 191 -15.47 -25.87 9.57
CA LEU A 191 -16.83 -25.90 10.11
C LEU A 191 -17.39 -27.30 9.91
N GLU A 192 -17.68 -28.00 11.00
CA GLU A 192 -18.16 -29.38 10.96
C GLU A 192 -19.63 -29.48 11.40
N ASP A 193 -20.40 -30.34 10.73
CA ASP A 193 -21.79 -30.68 11.09
C ASP A 193 -21.87 -31.63 12.30
N SER A 194 -23.09 -32.03 12.68
CA SER A 194 -23.30 -32.89 13.86
C SER A 194 -22.71 -34.31 13.73
N THR A 195 -22.35 -34.71 12.50
CA THR A 195 -21.74 -36.00 12.18
C THR A 195 -20.23 -35.91 11.94
N GLY A 196 -19.66 -34.70 11.97
CA GLY A 196 -18.25 -34.43 11.72
C GLY A 196 -17.90 -34.24 10.24
N ASN A 197 -18.87 -34.02 9.35
CA ASN A 197 -18.55 -33.68 7.95
C ASN A 197 -18.24 -32.19 7.83
N LEU A 198 -17.30 -31.85 6.95
CA LEU A 198 -16.98 -30.47 6.61
C LEU A 198 -18.15 -29.83 5.85
N VAL A 199 -18.64 -28.70 6.35
CA VAL A 199 -19.63 -27.85 5.70
C VAL A 199 -18.95 -27.07 4.58
N PRO A 200 -19.48 -26.99 3.35
CA PRO A 200 -18.94 -26.07 2.34
C PRO A 200 -19.01 -24.62 2.84
N ALA A 201 -17.92 -23.86 2.68
CA ALA A 201 -17.91 -22.45 3.08
C ALA A 201 -16.94 -21.64 2.22
N PHE A 202 -17.26 -20.37 2.01
CA PHE A 202 -16.35 -19.36 1.52
C PHE A 202 -15.57 -18.79 2.72
N VAL A 203 -14.23 -18.78 2.64
CA VAL A 203 -13.38 -18.33 3.74
C VAL A 203 -12.44 -17.25 3.25
N ILE A 204 -12.45 -16.11 3.95
CA ILE A 204 -11.55 -14.99 3.70
C ILE A 204 -10.86 -14.58 4.99
N ALA A 205 -9.56 -14.30 4.89
CA ALA A 205 -8.74 -13.88 6.02
C ALA A 205 -7.85 -12.70 5.63
N ARG A 206 -7.90 -11.64 6.44
CA ARG A 206 -7.06 -10.44 6.24
C ARG A 206 -6.79 -9.77 7.57
N GLY A 207 -5.51 -9.49 7.84
CA GLY A 207 -5.10 -8.89 9.11
C GLY A 207 -5.59 -9.74 10.27
N ARG A 208 -6.39 -9.16 11.16
CA ARG A 208 -6.96 -9.82 12.34
C ARG A 208 -8.32 -10.49 12.10
N HIS A 209 -8.87 -10.40 10.89
CA HIS A 209 -10.20 -10.87 10.59
C HIS A 209 -10.16 -12.21 9.84
N LEU A 210 -11.01 -13.13 10.28
CA LEU A 210 -11.30 -14.40 9.61
C LEU A 210 -12.82 -14.52 9.47
N VAL A 211 -13.30 -14.67 8.25
CA VAL A 211 -14.72 -14.76 7.93
C VAL A 211 -15.00 -16.11 7.29
N ILE A 212 -16.03 -16.79 7.78
CA ILE A 212 -16.51 -18.08 7.28
C ILE A 212 -17.97 -17.91 6.91
N ASP A 213 -18.26 -17.97 5.61
CA ASP A 213 -19.61 -17.85 5.05
C ASP A 213 -20.07 -19.21 4.52
N PRO A 214 -20.97 -19.92 5.22
CA PRO A 214 -21.47 -21.22 4.77
C PRO A 214 -22.08 -21.14 3.36
N LEU A 215 -21.88 -22.19 2.57
CA LEU A 215 -22.42 -22.31 1.22
C LEU A 215 -23.39 -23.51 1.15
N ALA A 216 -24.30 -23.46 0.18
CA ALA A 216 -25.23 -24.55 -0.07
C ALA A 216 -24.47 -25.84 -0.34
N ALA A 217 -24.92 -26.92 0.29
CA ALA A 217 -24.50 -28.25 -0.12
C ALA A 217 -24.91 -28.47 -1.59
N PRO A 218 -24.11 -29.20 -2.40
CA PRO A 218 -24.48 -29.49 -3.79
C PRO A 218 -25.89 -30.10 -3.91
N GLY A 219 -26.82 -29.37 -4.53
CA GLY A 219 -28.22 -29.77 -4.71
C GLY A 219 -29.19 -29.31 -3.61
N ALA A 220 -28.75 -28.48 -2.66
CA ALA A 220 -29.62 -27.75 -1.74
C ALA A 220 -30.19 -26.49 -2.41
N ASP A 221 -31.38 -26.07 -1.99
CA ASP A 221 -32.08 -24.89 -2.51
C ASP A 221 -31.66 -23.57 -1.83
N SER A 222 -30.87 -23.64 -0.73
CA SER A 222 -30.36 -22.46 0.00
C SER A 222 -28.96 -22.69 0.57
N ASP A 223 -28.21 -21.59 0.75
CA ASP A 223 -26.88 -21.54 1.38
C ASP A 223 -26.93 -21.63 2.92
N GLU A 224 -28.06 -22.06 3.46
CA GLU A 224 -28.36 -21.99 4.89
C GLU A 224 -27.84 -23.23 5.65
N LEU A 225 -27.32 -22.99 6.85
CA LEU A 225 -27.13 -24.03 7.87
C LEU A 225 -28.48 -24.63 8.26
N THR A 226 -28.49 -25.92 8.60
CA THR A 226 -29.72 -26.58 9.05
C THR A 226 -30.09 -26.10 10.46
N ALA A 227 -31.22 -25.43 10.60
CA ALA A 227 -31.71 -24.95 11.89
C ALA A 227 -31.89 -26.10 12.90
N GLY A 228 -31.48 -25.86 14.15
CA GLY A 228 -31.53 -26.85 15.21
C GLY A 228 -30.47 -27.95 15.16
N GLU A 229 -29.66 -28.03 14.09
CA GLU A 229 -28.49 -28.89 14.03
C GLU A 229 -27.31 -28.29 14.81
N GLN A 230 -26.47 -29.14 15.41
CA GLN A 230 -25.25 -28.70 16.08
C GLN A 230 -24.09 -28.65 15.11
N TYR A 231 -23.45 -27.49 15.03
CA TYR A 231 -22.21 -27.29 14.28
C TYR A 231 -21.03 -27.02 15.21
N THR A 232 -19.82 -27.30 14.75
CA THR A 232 -18.58 -27.01 15.47
C THR A 232 -17.58 -26.29 14.57
N LEU A 233 -17.23 -25.05 14.93
CA LEU A 233 -16.12 -24.31 14.32
C LEU A 233 -14.81 -24.70 15.01
N ILE A 234 -13.82 -25.13 14.23
CA ILE A 234 -12.51 -25.55 14.71
C ILE A 234 -11.43 -24.69 14.08
N LEU A 235 -10.56 -24.11 14.90
CA LEU A 235 -9.35 -23.42 14.48
C LEU A 235 -8.14 -24.13 15.10
N GLN A 236 -7.15 -24.49 14.28
CA GLN A 236 -5.94 -25.18 14.69
C GLN A 236 -4.78 -24.84 13.73
N ASP A 237 -3.54 -25.05 14.16
CA ASP A 237 -2.33 -24.88 13.32
C ASP A 237 -2.32 -23.54 12.58
N LEU A 238 -2.76 -22.48 13.27
CA LEU A 238 -2.92 -21.15 12.72
C LEU A 238 -1.91 -20.23 13.39
N PRO A 239 -0.78 -19.91 12.74
CA PRO A 239 0.17 -18.91 13.22
C PRO A 239 -0.27 -17.48 12.91
N ASN A 240 0.20 -16.53 13.73
CA ASN A 240 0.15 -15.11 13.43
C ASN A 240 1.37 -14.66 12.60
N LEU A 241 1.42 -13.39 12.20
CA LEU A 241 2.55 -12.78 11.47
C LEU A 241 3.90 -12.81 12.22
N TYR A 242 3.91 -13.14 13.50
CA TYR A 242 5.09 -13.18 14.36
C TYR A 242 5.54 -14.62 14.67
N GLY A 243 4.82 -15.63 14.15
CA GLY A 243 5.09 -17.05 14.37
C GLY A 243 4.52 -17.61 15.68
N ASP A 244 3.73 -16.85 16.44
CA ASP A 244 3.00 -17.43 17.57
C ASP A 244 1.82 -18.26 17.03
N GLU A 245 1.62 -19.45 17.59
CA GLU A 245 0.50 -20.32 17.25
C GLU A 245 -0.77 -19.97 18.03
N LEU A 246 -1.91 -20.03 17.35
CA LEU A 246 -3.21 -19.96 17.99
C LEU A 246 -3.41 -21.20 18.86
N VAL A 247 -3.83 -21.00 20.11
CA VAL A 247 -4.30 -22.12 20.94
C VAL A 247 -5.51 -22.73 20.25
N SER A 248 -5.42 -24.01 19.85
CA SER A 248 -6.49 -24.68 19.14
C SER A 248 -7.81 -24.54 19.87
N MET A 249 -8.86 -24.20 19.13
CA MET A 249 -10.20 -24.00 19.68
C MET A 249 -11.23 -24.78 18.89
N ALA A 250 -12.26 -25.25 19.60
CA ALA A 250 -13.47 -25.81 19.03
C ALA A 250 -14.67 -25.14 19.70
N ARG A 251 -15.53 -24.49 18.92
CA ARG A 251 -16.72 -23.79 19.40
C ARG A 251 -17.96 -24.39 18.74
N SER A 252 -18.83 -24.98 19.55
CA SER A 252 -20.11 -25.48 19.07
C SER A 252 -21.22 -24.45 19.22
N PHE A 253 -22.15 -24.44 18.28
CA PHE A 253 -23.35 -23.61 18.30
C PHE A 253 -24.50 -24.32 17.57
N VAL A 254 -25.72 -23.83 17.76
CA VAL A 254 -26.94 -24.35 17.13
C VAL A 254 -27.65 -23.18 16.45
N PRO A 255 -27.72 -23.14 15.11
CA PRO A 255 -28.43 -22.10 14.38
C PRO A 255 -29.93 -22.11 14.69
N ALA A 256 -30.51 -20.94 14.87
CA ALA A 256 -31.95 -20.75 15.02
C ALA A 256 -32.64 -20.64 13.65
N GLU A 257 -33.88 -21.10 13.60
CA GLU A 257 -34.75 -21.02 12.42
C GLU A 257 -35.14 -19.56 12.13
N SER A 258 -34.80 -19.08 10.94
CA SER A 258 -35.20 -17.75 10.47
C SER A 258 -36.60 -17.72 9.84
N GLY A 259 -37.07 -18.87 9.35
CA GLY A 259 -38.27 -19.00 8.53
C GLY A 259 -39.62 -18.81 9.26
N PRO A 260 -40.67 -18.37 8.54
CA PRO A 260 -40.62 -17.84 7.16
C PRO A 260 -39.98 -16.43 7.14
N THR A 261 -39.04 -16.21 6.22
CA THR A 261 -38.37 -14.91 6.04
C THR A 261 -39.22 -13.94 5.22
N GLU A 262 -39.09 -12.65 5.49
CA GLU A 262 -39.67 -11.57 4.69
C GLU A 262 -38.57 -10.85 3.92
N VAL A 263 -38.68 -10.79 2.59
CA VAL A 263 -37.76 -10.02 1.75
C VAL A 263 -38.24 -8.57 1.69
N LEU A 264 -37.38 -7.67 2.15
CA LEU A 264 -37.60 -6.23 2.11
C LEU A 264 -36.71 -5.60 1.04
N TYR A 265 -37.34 -5.12 -0.02
CA TYR A 265 -36.69 -4.32 -1.06
C TYR A 265 -36.42 -2.91 -0.58
N GLN A 266 -35.17 -2.50 -0.73
CA GLN A 266 -34.62 -1.23 -0.24
C GLN A 266 -33.77 -0.56 -1.31
N THR A 267 -33.72 0.77 -1.27
CA THR A 267 -32.84 1.54 -2.15
C THR A 267 -31.99 2.51 -1.35
N ALA A 268 -30.75 2.70 -1.79
CA ALA A 268 -29.92 3.80 -1.31
C ALA A 268 -30.61 5.12 -1.69
N THR A 269 -30.77 6.02 -0.70
CA THR A 269 -31.30 7.36 -0.94
C THR A 269 -30.46 8.08 -1.98
N VAL A 270 -31.06 8.43 -3.12
CA VAL A 270 -30.38 9.14 -4.20
C VAL A 270 -29.99 10.54 -3.72
N ASN A 271 -28.72 10.86 -3.86
CA ASN A 271 -28.11 12.13 -3.47
C ASN A 271 -27.23 12.65 -4.62
N SER A 272 -26.95 13.95 -4.69
CA SER A 272 -26.07 14.50 -5.74
C SER A 272 -25.54 15.89 -5.37
N SER A 273 -24.58 16.39 -6.15
CA SER A 273 -24.10 17.77 -5.98
C SER A 273 -25.18 18.84 -6.17
N SER A 274 -26.32 18.51 -6.79
CA SER A 274 -27.46 19.42 -7.00
C SER A 274 -28.59 19.27 -5.99
N GLN A 275 -28.59 18.17 -5.23
CA GLN A 275 -29.53 17.87 -4.18
C GLN A 275 -28.70 17.40 -3.00
N ASP A 276 -28.36 18.28 -2.06
CA ASP A 276 -27.43 17.99 -0.97
C ASP A 276 -28.16 17.47 0.27
N LEU A 277 -28.53 16.19 0.26
CA LEU A 277 -29.12 15.53 1.42
C LEU A 277 -28.04 15.23 2.46
N ARG A 278 -28.24 15.71 3.67
CA ARG A 278 -27.29 15.60 4.79
C ARG A 278 -27.84 14.66 5.85
N SER A 279 -26.96 13.81 6.39
CA SER A 279 -27.28 12.91 7.48
C SER A 279 -27.68 13.70 8.72
N LYS A 280 -28.79 13.29 9.34
CA LYS A 280 -29.21 13.86 10.63
C LYS A 280 -28.33 13.41 11.79
N LEU A 281 -27.48 12.42 11.58
CA LEU A 281 -26.58 11.90 12.60
C LEU A 281 -25.32 12.77 12.70
N ASN A 282 -24.61 12.96 11.59
CA ASN A 282 -23.30 13.63 11.58
C ASN A 282 -23.18 14.82 10.60
N GLY A 283 -24.24 15.17 9.86
CA GLY A 283 -24.20 16.29 8.91
C GLY A 283 -23.39 16.01 7.64
N GLN A 284 -22.86 14.80 7.45
CA GLN A 284 -22.20 14.42 6.20
C GLN A 284 -23.22 14.15 5.09
N PRO A 285 -22.86 14.29 3.80
CA PRO A 285 -23.74 13.92 2.70
C PRO A 285 -24.15 12.44 2.80
N VAL A 286 -25.45 12.14 2.72
CA VAL A 286 -25.92 10.73 2.76
C VAL A 286 -25.51 9.99 1.50
N ASN A 287 -25.05 8.75 1.64
CA ASN A 287 -24.54 7.92 0.55
C ASN A 287 -23.46 8.63 -0.29
N GLY A 288 -22.76 9.62 0.28
CA GLY A 288 -21.63 10.29 -0.33
C GLY A 288 -20.33 9.76 0.28
N ILE A 289 -19.37 9.39 -0.56
CA ILE A 289 -18.02 8.96 -0.13
C ILE A 289 -17.02 10.01 -0.57
N ALA A 290 -16.25 10.54 0.37
CA ALA A 290 -15.05 11.32 0.10
C ALA A 290 -13.84 10.62 0.72
N LEU A 291 -12.73 10.58 -0.02
CA LEU A 291 -11.46 10.07 0.43
C LEU A 291 -10.58 11.24 0.86
N SER A 292 -9.88 11.08 1.99
CA SER A 292 -8.87 12.02 2.46
C SER A 292 -7.54 11.27 2.64
N SER A 293 -6.51 11.72 1.92
CA SER A 293 -5.16 11.14 1.96
C SER A 293 -4.10 12.16 1.51
N VAL A 294 -2.83 11.87 1.77
CA VAL A 294 -1.70 12.62 1.22
C VAL A 294 -1.61 12.45 -0.30
N LEU A 295 -1.81 11.22 -0.81
CA LEU A 295 -1.65 10.92 -2.24
C LEU A 295 -2.75 11.49 -3.12
N LEU A 296 -4.01 11.46 -2.69
CA LEU A 296 -5.16 11.96 -3.48
C LEU A 296 -5.68 13.32 -3.01
N GLY A 297 -5.24 13.82 -1.87
CA GLY A 297 -5.86 14.98 -1.23
C GLY A 297 -7.26 14.65 -0.70
N ASN A 298 -8.08 15.70 -0.57
CA ASN A 298 -9.50 15.57 -0.25
C ASN A 298 -10.28 15.49 -1.57
N THR A 299 -10.84 14.32 -1.86
CA THR A 299 -11.64 14.13 -3.08
C THR A 299 -13.01 14.81 -2.94
N PRO A 300 -13.67 15.16 -4.06
CA PRO A 300 -15.11 15.41 -4.02
C PRO A 300 -15.88 14.14 -3.60
N ASN A 301 -17.17 14.31 -3.27
CA ASN A 301 -18.03 13.17 -2.97
C ASN A 301 -18.33 12.37 -4.22
N SER A 302 -18.14 11.05 -4.16
CA SER A 302 -18.81 10.09 -5.05
C SER A 302 -20.15 9.69 -4.45
N TRP A 303 -21.19 9.62 -5.28
CA TRP A 303 -22.55 9.37 -4.81
C TRP A 303 -22.92 7.91 -5.03
N GLN A 304 -23.10 7.16 -3.95
CA GLN A 304 -23.52 5.77 -3.97
C GLN A 304 -25.02 5.62 -4.24
N THR A 305 -25.31 4.61 -5.05
CA THR A 305 -26.64 4.16 -5.43
C THR A 305 -26.66 2.64 -5.47
N GLY A 306 -27.84 2.05 -5.32
CA GLY A 306 -27.96 0.59 -5.34
C GLY A 306 -29.30 0.14 -4.81
N GLU A 307 -29.66 -1.08 -5.20
CA GLU A 307 -30.84 -1.80 -4.75
C GLU A 307 -30.39 -2.94 -3.84
N MET A 308 -31.13 -3.18 -2.75
CA MET A 308 -30.82 -4.23 -1.77
C MET A 308 -32.08 -5.00 -1.42
N TRP A 309 -31.93 -6.31 -1.27
CA TRP A 309 -32.99 -7.21 -0.84
C TRP A 309 -32.59 -7.80 0.51
N ALA A 310 -33.05 -7.17 1.59
CA ALA A 310 -32.77 -7.67 2.93
C ALA A 310 -33.78 -8.75 3.30
N GLU A 311 -33.30 -9.90 3.74
CA GLU A 311 -34.11 -11.00 4.26
C GLU A 311 -34.22 -10.85 5.77
N LEU A 312 -35.42 -10.56 6.27
CA LEU A 312 -35.69 -10.46 7.71
C LEU A 312 -36.19 -11.79 8.23
N ALA A 313 -35.61 -12.26 9.34
CA ALA A 313 -36.15 -13.40 10.07
C ALA A 313 -37.56 -13.09 10.59
N TYR A 314 -38.35 -14.13 10.84
CA TYR A 314 -39.74 -13.98 11.29
C TYR A 314 -39.84 -13.21 12.61
N SER A 315 -40.12 -11.91 12.52
CA SER A 315 -40.12 -10.94 13.63
C SER A 315 -40.85 -11.42 14.90
N PRO A 316 -42.00 -12.12 14.83
CA PRO A 316 -42.66 -12.65 16.03
C PRO A 316 -41.85 -13.68 16.84
N ASN A 317 -40.91 -14.40 16.22
CA ASN A 317 -39.99 -15.30 16.92
C ASN A 317 -38.83 -14.53 17.57
N PHE A 318 -38.57 -13.29 17.12
CA PHE A 318 -37.43 -12.47 17.51
C PHE A 318 -37.84 -11.04 17.89
N PRO A 319 -38.74 -10.86 18.89
CA PRO A 319 -39.37 -9.56 19.19
C PRO A 319 -38.41 -8.52 19.78
N GLU A 320 -37.31 -8.97 20.40
CA GLU A 320 -36.34 -8.09 21.05
C GLU A 320 -35.18 -7.72 20.11
N MET A 321 -34.75 -8.65 19.26
CA MET A 321 -33.68 -8.47 18.29
C MET A 321 -34.00 -9.29 17.05
N THR A 322 -34.50 -8.65 16.00
CA THR A 322 -34.85 -9.29 14.73
C THR A 322 -33.61 -9.38 13.84
N PRO A 323 -33.09 -10.59 13.54
CA PRO A 323 -31.98 -10.77 12.62
C PRO A 323 -32.38 -10.49 11.17
N LEU A 324 -31.42 -10.02 10.38
CA LEU A 324 -31.56 -9.85 8.94
C LEU A 324 -30.29 -10.26 8.20
N ARG A 325 -30.45 -10.63 6.93
CA ARG A 325 -29.36 -10.91 5.98
C ARG A 325 -29.47 -9.99 4.77
N ILE A 326 -28.33 -9.54 4.25
CA ILE A 326 -28.23 -9.01 2.89
C ILE A 326 -27.35 -9.98 2.11
N PRO A 327 -27.85 -10.59 1.02
CA PRO A 327 -27.12 -11.63 0.31
C PRO A 327 -25.78 -11.16 -0.26
N ARG A 328 -24.79 -12.06 -0.23
CA ARG A 328 -23.53 -11.97 -0.95
C ARG A 328 -23.76 -11.65 -2.43
N GLY A 329 -22.86 -10.85 -3.01
CA GLY A 329 -22.97 -10.38 -4.39
C GLY A 329 -23.83 -9.11 -4.54
N THR A 330 -24.45 -8.61 -3.47
CA THR A 330 -25.14 -7.31 -3.51
C THR A 330 -24.14 -6.21 -3.91
N LEU A 331 -24.49 -5.47 -4.97
CA LEU A 331 -23.65 -4.43 -5.56
C LEU A 331 -24.19 -3.02 -5.23
N LEU A 332 -23.33 -2.17 -4.68
CA LEU A 332 -23.54 -0.73 -4.61
C LEU A 332 -22.57 -0.04 -5.57
N SER A 333 -23.09 0.88 -6.39
CA SER A 333 -22.31 1.63 -7.38
C SER A 333 -22.25 3.11 -7.04
N SER A 334 -21.07 3.71 -7.18
CA SER A 334 -20.83 5.12 -6.96
C SER A 334 -20.35 5.82 -8.22
N THR A 335 -20.65 7.11 -8.33
CA THR A 335 -20.21 7.94 -9.46
C THR A 335 -18.69 8.05 -9.54
N SER A 336 -18.18 8.22 -10.76
CA SER A 336 -16.74 8.42 -10.99
C SER A 336 -16.13 9.64 -10.27
N LEU A 337 -14.85 9.49 -9.91
CA LEU A 337 -13.98 10.54 -9.38
C LEU A 337 -12.85 10.86 -10.37
N ASP A 338 -12.43 12.11 -10.42
CA ASP A 338 -11.20 12.53 -11.11
C ASP A 338 -9.98 12.16 -10.25
N VAL A 339 -8.94 11.64 -10.89
CA VAL A 339 -7.70 11.23 -10.20
C VAL A 339 -6.68 12.37 -10.24
N ASN A 340 -6.45 12.99 -9.08
CA ASN A 340 -5.48 14.07 -8.90
C ASN A 340 -4.39 13.69 -7.90
N VAL A 341 -3.12 13.80 -8.30
CA VAL A 341 -1.97 13.58 -7.41
C VAL A 341 -1.86 14.77 -6.45
N GLY A 342 -1.81 14.47 -5.15
CA GLY A 342 -1.83 15.42 -4.05
C GLY A 342 -3.06 16.33 -4.03
N GLY A 343 -4.16 15.91 -4.68
CA GLY A 343 -5.43 16.63 -4.76
C GLY A 343 -5.51 17.75 -5.81
N VAL A 344 -4.40 18.13 -6.43
CA VAL A 344 -4.36 19.31 -7.33
C VAL A 344 -3.70 19.08 -8.69
N VAL A 345 -2.85 18.06 -8.84
CA VAL A 345 -2.16 17.78 -10.10
C VAL A 345 -2.92 16.70 -10.87
N PRO A 346 -3.61 17.02 -11.98
CA PRO A 346 -4.43 16.05 -12.69
C PRO A 346 -3.57 14.96 -13.33
N LEU A 347 -3.97 13.71 -13.14
CA LEU A 347 -3.41 12.62 -13.91
C LEU A 347 -4.03 12.62 -15.31
N MET A 348 -3.22 12.80 -16.35
CA MET A 348 -3.71 12.94 -17.73
C MET A 348 -3.56 11.65 -18.53
N THR A 349 -4.55 11.37 -19.37
CA THR A 349 -4.58 10.32 -20.40
C THR A 349 -4.75 10.94 -21.79
N ALA A 350 -4.70 10.11 -22.84
CA ALA A 350 -5.03 10.55 -24.19
C ALA A 350 -6.49 11.05 -24.33
N ALA A 351 -7.40 10.64 -23.42
CA ALA A 351 -8.81 11.01 -23.42
C ALA A 351 -9.12 12.25 -22.55
N GLY A 352 -8.18 12.72 -21.72
CA GLY A 352 -8.40 13.80 -20.76
C GLY A 352 -7.89 13.43 -19.36
N VAL A 353 -8.45 14.06 -18.32
CA VAL A 353 -8.15 13.69 -16.93
C VAL A 353 -8.57 12.24 -16.68
N GLN A 354 -7.73 11.45 -16.04
CA GLN A 354 -8.02 10.08 -15.63
C GLN A 354 -9.17 10.09 -14.63
N GLN A 355 -10.13 9.21 -14.88
CA GLN A 355 -11.30 9.01 -14.05
C GLN A 355 -11.35 7.58 -13.54
N THR A 356 -11.96 7.34 -12.38
CA THR A 356 -12.15 5.98 -11.85
C THR A 356 -13.15 5.17 -12.67
N GLY A 357 -14.05 5.84 -13.40
CA GLY A 357 -15.32 5.23 -13.79
C GLY A 357 -16.17 4.96 -12.55
N ASP A 358 -17.26 4.22 -12.71
CA ASP A 358 -18.09 3.85 -11.56
C ASP A 358 -17.26 3.06 -10.55
N ILE A 359 -17.42 3.38 -9.26
CA ILE A 359 -16.77 2.68 -8.16
C ILE A 359 -17.77 1.66 -7.63
N HIS A 360 -17.37 0.39 -7.60
CA HIS A 360 -18.21 -0.71 -7.16
C HIS A 360 -17.83 -1.15 -5.75
N VAL A 361 -18.84 -1.38 -4.92
CA VAL A 361 -18.73 -1.98 -3.60
C VAL A 361 -19.61 -3.21 -3.59
N THR A 362 -19.00 -4.39 -3.63
CA THR A 362 -19.68 -5.68 -3.74
C THR A 362 -19.56 -6.42 -2.42
N MET A 363 -20.68 -6.90 -1.87
CA MET A 363 -20.66 -7.72 -0.65
C MET A 363 -19.99 -9.07 -0.96
N THR A 364 -18.86 -9.35 -0.33
CA THR A 364 -18.07 -10.58 -0.58
C THR A 364 -18.59 -11.78 0.19
N THR A 365 -19.33 -11.52 1.27
CA THR A 365 -20.04 -12.50 2.09
C THR A 365 -21.43 -11.99 2.42
N ASP A 366 -22.31 -12.85 2.93
CA ASP A 366 -23.60 -12.41 3.44
C ASP A 366 -23.42 -11.39 4.58
N ALA A 367 -24.01 -10.21 4.44
CA ALA A 367 -24.02 -9.23 5.52
C ALA A 367 -25.09 -9.59 6.54
N ILE A 368 -24.71 -9.62 7.81
CA ILE A 368 -25.63 -10.00 8.91
C ILE A 368 -25.95 -8.77 9.74
N GLY A 369 -27.24 -8.52 9.96
CA GLY A 369 -27.70 -7.38 10.75
C GLY A 369 -28.69 -7.75 11.83
N TYR A 370 -28.84 -6.86 12.80
CA TYR A 370 -29.75 -7.02 13.93
C TYR A 370 -30.51 -5.72 14.18
N LEU A 371 -31.84 -5.81 14.16
CA LEU A 371 -32.75 -4.73 14.51
C LEU A 371 -33.29 -4.94 15.93
N TYR A 372 -32.95 -4.06 16.86
CA TYR A 372 -33.33 -4.21 18.28
C TYR A 372 -33.90 -2.92 18.88
N ARG A 373 -34.47 -3.03 20.09
CA ARG A 373 -35.00 -1.86 20.82
C ARG A 373 -33.90 -0.82 21.07
N ASN A 374 -34.30 0.44 21.18
CA ASN A 374 -33.37 1.50 21.53
C ASN A 374 -32.79 1.24 22.93
N PRO A 375 -31.47 1.12 23.11
CA PRO A 375 -30.88 0.89 24.43
C PRO A 375 -30.98 2.12 25.35
N PHE A 376 -31.15 3.32 24.77
CA PHE A 376 -31.13 4.58 25.51
C PHE A 376 -32.53 5.10 25.88
N SER A 377 -33.60 4.58 25.27
CA SER A 377 -34.96 5.11 25.46
C SER A 377 -36.04 4.04 25.31
N ASP A 378 -36.89 3.92 26.32
CA ASP A 378 -38.06 3.02 26.32
C ASP A 378 -39.31 3.65 25.67
N ALA A 379 -39.19 4.83 25.06
CA ALA A 379 -40.32 5.50 24.42
C ALA A 379 -40.82 4.69 23.21
N ASP A 380 -42.15 4.60 23.04
CA ASP A 380 -42.77 3.83 21.95
C ASP A 380 -42.37 4.34 20.56
N ASP A 381 -42.04 5.63 20.44
CA ASP A 381 -41.60 6.30 19.21
C ASP A 381 -40.06 6.39 19.08
N ALA A 382 -39.31 5.79 20.02
CA ALA A 382 -37.86 5.74 19.93
C ALA A 382 -37.42 4.94 18.68
N PRO A 383 -36.40 5.43 17.94
CA PRO A 383 -35.85 4.68 16.82
C PRO A 383 -35.35 3.30 17.27
N ARG A 384 -35.61 2.26 16.46
CA ARG A 384 -34.94 0.98 16.63
C ARG A 384 -33.47 1.13 16.30
N HIS A 385 -32.60 0.38 16.96
CA HIS A 385 -31.17 0.35 16.63
C HIS A 385 -30.90 -0.72 15.59
N VAL A 386 -29.95 -0.45 14.71
CA VAL A 386 -29.46 -1.37 13.68
C VAL A 386 -27.95 -1.50 13.83
N ARG A 387 -27.47 -2.74 13.91
CA ARG A 387 -26.05 -3.07 13.68
C ARG A 387 -25.97 -3.99 12.48
N LEU A 388 -25.12 -3.66 11.51
CA LEU A 388 -24.87 -4.48 10.32
C LEU A 388 -23.38 -4.79 10.24
N PHE A 389 -23.06 -6.06 10.05
CA PHE A 389 -21.72 -6.58 9.87
C PHE A 389 -21.57 -7.07 8.44
N MET A 390 -20.61 -6.52 7.71
CA MET A 390 -20.41 -6.83 6.30
C MET A 390 -18.94 -6.84 5.91
N ASP A 391 -18.65 -7.56 4.84
CA ASP A 391 -17.35 -7.61 4.21
C ASP A 391 -17.55 -7.28 2.73
N VAL A 392 -16.70 -6.43 2.17
CA VAL A 392 -16.88 -5.92 0.81
C VAL A 392 -15.59 -5.93 0.02
N ALA A 393 -15.72 -6.09 -1.29
CA ALA A 393 -14.68 -5.80 -2.25
C ALA A 393 -14.98 -4.43 -2.88
N MET A 394 -14.00 -3.55 -2.88
CA MET A 394 -14.03 -2.28 -3.60
C MET A 394 -13.31 -2.46 -4.94
N SER A 395 -13.86 -1.92 -6.02
CA SER A 395 -13.25 -1.91 -7.36
C SER A 395 -13.67 -0.69 -8.17
N THR A 396 -13.06 -0.48 -9.34
CA THR A 396 -13.44 0.59 -10.26
C THR A 396 -13.60 0.08 -11.68
N ALA A 397 -14.47 0.72 -12.47
CA ALA A 397 -14.72 0.32 -13.85
C ALA A 397 -13.50 0.48 -14.78
N GLU A 398 -12.64 1.46 -14.52
CA GLU A 398 -11.43 1.70 -15.31
C GLU A 398 -10.23 0.88 -14.79
N GLY A 399 -9.44 0.29 -15.69
CA GLY A 399 -8.35 -0.63 -15.35
C GLY A 399 -7.24 -0.04 -14.48
N GLN A 400 -6.66 1.10 -14.87
CA GLN A 400 -5.58 1.75 -14.11
C GLN A 400 -6.01 2.19 -12.70
N PRO A 401 -7.17 2.84 -12.47
CA PRO A 401 -7.62 3.13 -11.12
C PRO A 401 -7.99 1.87 -10.32
N ASN A 402 -8.48 0.82 -10.99
CA ASN A 402 -8.86 -0.43 -10.34
C ASN A 402 -7.65 -1.10 -9.70
N SER A 403 -6.50 -1.10 -10.39
CA SER A 403 -5.27 -1.65 -9.84
C SER A 403 -4.73 -0.86 -8.63
N ALA A 404 -5.08 0.42 -8.49
CA ALA A 404 -4.70 1.26 -7.37
C ALA A 404 -5.62 1.14 -6.14
N LEU A 405 -6.91 0.85 -6.35
CA LEU A 405 -7.97 0.89 -5.32
C LEU A 405 -8.55 -0.48 -4.96
N SER A 406 -8.49 -1.46 -5.88
CA SER A 406 -9.14 -2.76 -5.71
C SER A 406 -8.66 -3.46 -4.45
N GLN A 407 -9.57 -3.83 -3.54
CA GLN A 407 -9.23 -4.55 -2.31
C GLN A 407 -10.44 -5.08 -1.57
N ASP A 408 -10.21 -6.11 -0.74
CA ASP A 408 -11.17 -6.57 0.28
C ASP A 408 -11.08 -5.74 1.57
N LEU A 409 -12.21 -5.22 2.02
CA LEU A 409 -12.41 -4.54 3.30
C LEU A 409 -13.24 -5.44 4.22
N LEU A 410 -12.58 -6.06 5.21
CA LEU A 410 -13.22 -6.97 6.16
C LEU A 410 -13.59 -6.29 7.47
N GLY A 411 -14.58 -6.85 8.17
CA GLY A 411 -14.94 -6.43 9.53
C GLY A 411 -15.64 -5.08 9.58
N LEU A 412 -16.37 -4.70 8.53
CA LEU A 412 -17.12 -3.44 8.53
C LEU A 412 -18.33 -3.57 9.44
N GLU A 413 -18.44 -2.64 10.38
CA GLU A 413 -19.59 -2.49 11.25
C GLU A 413 -20.28 -1.15 10.97
N LEU A 414 -21.56 -1.21 10.58
CA LEU A 414 -22.42 -0.04 10.46
C LEU A 414 -23.33 0.02 11.69
N VAL A 415 -23.35 1.18 12.35
CA VAL A 415 -24.18 1.44 13.52
C VAL A 415 -25.18 2.53 13.20
N GLY A 416 -26.46 2.22 13.33
CA GLY A 416 -27.53 3.08 12.87
C GLY A 416 -28.82 2.99 13.64
N VAL A 417 -29.81 3.72 13.13
CA VAL A 417 -31.18 3.76 13.62
C VAL A 417 -32.16 3.52 12.49
N ALA A 418 -33.27 2.86 12.80
CA ALA A 418 -34.36 2.59 11.89
C ALA A 418 -35.68 3.18 12.42
N MET A 419 -36.40 3.90 11.57
CA MET A 419 -37.69 4.50 11.89
C MET A 419 -38.64 4.42 10.71
N ILE A 420 -39.93 4.19 10.98
CA ILE A 420 -40.97 4.31 9.96
C ILE A 420 -41.51 5.74 9.97
N ARG A 421 -41.39 6.44 8.85
CA ARG A 421 -41.95 7.78 8.63
C ARG A 421 -42.83 7.76 7.39
N ASN A 422 -44.09 8.16 7.53
CA ASN A 422 -45.05 8.24 6.43
C ASN A 422 -45.20 6.94 5.60
N GLY A 423 -45.02 5.76 6.23
CA GLY A 423 -45.07 4.47 5.52
C GLY A 423 -43.79 4.08 4.78
N THR A 424 -42.67 4.76 5.07
CA THR A 424 -41.33 4.40 4.60
C THR A 424 -40.46 4.08 5.80
N LEU A 425 -39.83 2.91 5.81
CA LEU A 425 -38.75 2.57 6.72
C LEU A 425 -37.50 3.32 6.25
N GLU A 426 -36.96 4.17 7.10
CA GLU A 426 -35.70 4.87 6.89
C GLU A 426 -34.66 4.28 7.85
N ILE A 427 -33.53 3.81 7.32
CA ILE A 427 -32.37 3.36 8.09
C ILE A 427 -31.24 4.34 7.83
N ASP A 428 -30.80 5.04 8.88
CA ASP A 428 -29.64 5.92 8.84
C ASP A 428 -28.52 5.31 9.68
N ALA A 429 -27.33 5.11 9.10
CA ALA A 429 -26.21 4.45 9.76
C ALA A 429 -24.87 5.12 9.46
N LEU A 430 -23.93 5.02 10.40
CA LEU A 430 -22.57 5.53 10.27
C LEU A 430 -21.56 4.39 10.32
N SER A 431 -20.47 4.55 9.57
CA SER A 431 -19.26 3.75 9.67
C SER A 431 -18.06 4.54 9.15
N MET A 432 -16.87 3.97 9.29
CA MET A 432 -15.64 4.54 8.72
C MET A 432 -14.78 3.43 8.14
N VAL A 433 -14.33 3.65 6.90
CA VAL A 433 -13.42 2.76 6.18
C VAL A 433 -12.09 3.45 5.94
N GLU A 434 -11.04 2.65 5.87
CA GLU A 434 -9.69 3.12 5.59
C GLU A 434 -9.07 2.34 4.40
N PRO A 435 -9.51 2.58 3.15
CA PRO A 435 -8.98 1.86 1.99
C PRO A 435 -7.51 2.19 1.74
N ARG A 436 -6.73 1.16 1.42
CA ARG A 436 -5.31 1.30 1.09
C ARG A 436 -5.13 1.72 -0.37
N LEU A 437 -4.49 2.87 -0.59
CA LEU A 437 -4.22 3.45 -1.91
C LEU A 437 -2.83 3.05 -2.40
N LEU A 438 -2.73 2.51 -3.62
CA LEU A 438 -1.47 2.13 -4.28
C LEU A 438 -0.57 1.17 -3.47
N GLY A 439 -1.10 0.55 -2.41
CA GLY A 439 -0.31 -0.22 -1.45
C GLY A 439 0.57 0.63 -0.50
N LEU A 440 0.45 1.96 -0.51
CA LEU A 440 1.39 2.89 0.15
C LEU A 440 0.79 3.66 1.34
N GLU A 441 -0.50 3.97 1.32
CA GLU A 441 -1.17 4.81 2.33
C GLU A 441 -2.60 4.32 2.56
N ASP A 442 -3.13 4.46 3.78
CA ASP A 442 -4.55 4.25 4.08
C ASP A 442 -5.30 5.59 4.09
N ALA A 443 -6.26 5.75 3.18
CA ALA A 443 -7.09 6.94 3.08
C ALA A 443 -8.24 6.88 4.09
N ALA A 444 -8.64 8.00 4.67
CA ALA A 444 -9.82 8.06 5.52
C ALA A 444 -11.09 8.27 4.69
N ALA A 445 -12.13 7.45 4.90
CA ALA A 445 -13.47 7.66 4.34
C ALA A 445 -14.55 7.44 5.40
N GLN A 446 -15.28 8.51 5.73
CA GLN A 446 -16.46 8.43 6.59
C GLN A 446 -17.68 8.07 5.74
N LEU A 447 -18.48 7.12 6.21
CA LEU A 447 -19.66 6.64 5.52
C LEU A 447 -20.91 7.03 6.31
N ALA A 448 -21.83 7.74 5.66
CA ALA A 448 -23.15 8.04 6.19
C ALA A 448 -24.22 7.43 5.28
N PHE A 449 -24.68 6.23 5.63
CA PHE A 449 -25.67 5.52 4.84
C PHE A 449 -27.09 5.97 5.18
N SER A 450 -27.92 6.13 4.15
CA SER A 450 -29.36 6.32 4.30
C SER A 450 -30.09 5.44 3.30
N ILE A 451 -30.80 4.44 3.83
CA ILE A 451 -31.48 3.41 3.06
C ILE A 451 -32.99 3.52 3.33
N ARG A 452 -33.80 3.36 2.27
CA ARG A 452 -35.26 3.50 2.36
C ARG A 452 -35.98 2.27 1.83
N ALA A 453 -37.05 1.89 2.52
CA ALA A 453 -37.97 0.83 2.09
C ALA A 453 -39.42 1.33 2.20
N GLU A 454 -40.20 1.28 1.13
CA GLU A 454 -41.65 1.53 1.24
C GLU A 454 -42.32 0.35 1.92
N THR A 455 -42.99 0.58 3.06
CA THR A 455 -43.58 -0.48 3.89
C THR A 455 -45.04 -0.78 3.52
N VAL A 456 -45.55 -0.22 2.43
CA VAL A 456 -46.93 -0.46 1.98
C VAL A 456 -46.95 -1.76 1.18
N ASP A 457 -47.79 -2.74 1.55
CA ASP A 457 -47.79 -4.10 0.99
C ASP A 457 -47.66 -4.19 -0.54
N ARG A 458 -48.30 -3.27 -1.28
CA ARG A 458 -48.21 -3.23 -2.75
C ARG A 458 -46.82 -2.87 -3.27
N ALA A 459 -46.07 -2.03 -2.57
CA ALA A 459 -44.74 -1.62 -3.00
C ALA A 459 -43.78 -2.82 -2.94
N GLN A 460 -43.81 -3.59 -1.84
CA GLN A 460 -43.00 -4.79 -1.68
C GLN A 460 -43.46 -5.93 -2.61
N GLN A 461 -44.76 -6.11 -2.82
CA GLN A 461 -45.28 -7.10 -3.78
C GLN A 461 -44.92 -6.79 -5.25
N ASN A 462 -44.74 -5.51 -5.57
CA ASN A 462 -44.33 -5.07 -6.91
C ASN A 462 -42.81 -4.82 -7.01
N ALA A 463 -42.04 -5.14 -5.97
CA ALA A 463 -40.61 -4.96 -5.98
C ALA A 463 -39.98 -5.81 -7.10
N PRO A 464 -38.95 -5.30 -7.79
CA PRO A 464 -38.20 -6.11 -8.74
C PRO A 464 -37.60 -7.32 -8.02
N ALA A 465 -37.56 -8.45 -8.73
CA ALA A 465 -36.80 -9.59 -8.26
C ALA A 465 -35.29 -9.23 -8.25
N PRO A 466 -34.50 -9.78 -7.32
CA PRO A 466 -33.05 -9.66 -7.37
C PRO A 466 -32.54 -10.04 -8.76
N LEU A 467 -31.67 -9.20 -9.33
CA LEU A 467 -31.00 -9.51 -10.59
C LEU A 467 -29.94 -10.57 -10.30
N ALA A 468 -30.09 -11.76 -10.90
CA ALA A 468 -29.06 -12.78 -10.82
C ALA A 468 -27.87 -12.37 -11.67
N ASP A 469 -26.67 -12.47 -11.11
CA ASP A 469 -25.46 -12.32 -11.90
C ASP A 469 -25.29 -13.51 -12.83
N SER A 470 -24.98 -13.21 -14.08
CA SER A 470 -24.82 -14.20 -15.15
C SER A 470 -23.61 -13.92 -16.03
N ARG A 471 -22.79 -12.92 -15.68
CA ARG A 471 -21.52 -12.65 -16.33
C ARG A 471 -20.44 -13.15 -15.39
N GLY A 472 -19.41 -13.77 -15.95
CA GLY A 472 -18.21 -14.09 -15.18
C GLY A 472 -17.16 -13.00 -15.34
N PRO A 473 -16.08 -13.09 -14.55
CA PRO A 473 -15.15 -11.99 -14.39
C PRO A 473 -14.39 -11.74 -15.69
N GLU A 474 -14.35 -10.47 -16.12
CA GLU A 474 -13.66 -9.99 -17.31
C GLU A 474 -12.33 -9.34 -16.93
N LEU A 475 -11.26 -9.75 -17.62
CA LEU A 475 -9.93 -9.20 -17.39
C LEU A 475 -9.87 -7.75 -17.93
N LEU A 476 -9.70 -6.79 -17.02
CA LEU A 476 -9.55 -5.37 -17.35
C LEU A 476 -8.12 -5.03 -17.74
N SER A 477 -7.16 -5.48 -16.94
CA SER A 477 -5.74 -5.26 -17.16
C SER A 477 -4.91 -6.34 -16.50
N TRP A 478 -3.65 -6.44 -16.89
CA TRP A 478 -2.71 -7.35 -16.26
C TRP A 478 -1.29 -6.83 -16.45
N MET A 479 -0.34 -7.35 -15.67
CA MET A 479 1.08 -7.11 -15.86
C MET A 479 1.85 -8.43 -15.83
N PRO A 480 2.84 -8.61 -16.72
CA PRO A 480 3.60 -7.55 -17.40
C PRO A 480 2.99 -6.88 -18.64
N ASP A 481 1.99 -7.47 -19.30
CA ASP A 481 1.37 -7.03 -20.56
C ASP A 481 2.32 -6.47 -21.65
N GLU A 482 2.76 -7.37 -22.54
CA GLU A 482 3.57 -7.07 -23.73
C GLU A 482 2.89 -6.19 -24.78
N THR A 483 1.56 -6.16 -24.78
CA THR A 483 0.80 -5.57 -25.88
C THR A 483 0.28 -4.17 -25.58
N GLY A 484 -0.02 -3.84 -24.33
CA GLY A 484 -0.64 -2.58 -23.92
C GLY A 484 0.29 -1.59 -23.20
N SER A 485 1.20 -2.05 -22.33
CA SER A 485 1.97 -1.13 -21.44
C SER A 485 3.17 -0.47 -22.12
N GLY A 486 3.77 -1.12 -23.12
CA GLY A 486 5.04 -0.70 -23.73
C GLY A 486 6.24 -0.72 -22.78
N VAL A 487 6.09 -1.27 -21.57
CA VAL A 487 7.16 -1.32 -20.55
C VAL A 487 7.33 -2.70 -19.89
N VAL A 488 7.12 -3.80 -20.63
CA VAL A 488 7.44 -5.17 -20.11
C VAL A 488 8.88 -5.32 -19.69
N ALA A 489 9.78 -4.61 -20.36
CA ALA A 489 11.17 -4.49 -19.97
C ALA A 489 11.37 -3.87 -18.57
N ALA A 490 10.32 -3.36 -17.91
CA ALA A 490 10.35 -2.91 -16.51
C ALA A 490 10.10 -4.01 -15.48
N HIS A 491 9.58 -5.15 -15.91
CA HIS A 491 9.28 -6.28 -15.05
C HIS A 491 10.56 -7.04 -14.70
N ARG A 492 10.72 -7.38 -13.42
CA ARG A 492 11.92 -8.04 -12.89
C ARG A 492 11.62 -9.46 -12.40
N PRO A 493 12.63 -10.33 -12.32
CA PRO A 493 12.52 -11.62 -11.62
C PRO A 493 11.75 -11.60 -10.28
N GLY A 494 11.95 -10.56 -9.47
CA GLY A 494 11.31 -10.44 -8.15
C GLY A 494 9.90 -9.82 -8.17
N ASP A 495 9.39 -9.38 -9.33
CA ASP A 495 8.03 -8.86 -9.44
C ASP A 495 7.01 -9.99 -9.55
N PRO A 496 5.79 -9.79 -9.02
CA PRO A 496 4.69 -10.70 -9.26
C PRO A 496 4.06 -10.46 -10.63
N VAL A 497 3.33 -11.47 -11.10
CA VAL A 497 2.37 -11.33 -12.21
C VAL A 497 1.01 -10.97 -11.59
N SER A 498 0.35 -9.94 -12.08
CA SER A 498 -0.91 -9.44 -11.51
C SER A 498 -1.99 -9.34 -12.59
N LEU A 499 -3.20 -9.79 -12.28
CA LEU A 499 -4.38 -9.72 -13.13
C LEU A 499 -5.48 -8.94 -12.38
N PHE A 500 -6.13 -8.01 -13.06
CA PHE A 500 -7.18 -7.16 -12.51
C PHE A 500 -8.48 -7.41 -13.27
N PHE A 501 -9.51 -7.82 -12.56
CA PHE A 501 -10.84 -8.11 -13.11
C PHE A 501 -11.83 -6.98 -12.80
N ASP A 502 -12.96 -6.96 -13.50
CA ASP A 502 -14.05 -5.99 -13.29
C ASP A 502 -14.90 -6.28 -12.04
N GLU A 503 -14.86 -7.52 -11.55
CA GLU A 503 -15.62 -7.97 -10.40
C GLU A 503 -14.80 -8.91 -9.47
N PRO A 504 -15.25 -9.14 -8.23
CA PRO A 504 -14.52 -9.98 -7.28
C PRO A 504 -14.47 -11.43 -7.71
N VAL A 505 -13.30 -12.04 -7.54
CA VAL A 505 -13.01 -13.42 -7.94
C VAL A 505 -13.15 -14.34 -6.73
N ASP A 506 -13.70 -15.55 -6.91
CA ASP A 506 -13.68 -16.58 -5.86
C ASP A 506 -12.23 -17.07 -5.62
N PRO A 507 -11.63 -16.87 -4.43
CA PRO A 507 -10.27 -17.30 -4.12
C PRO A 507 -10.05 -18.82 -4.25
N ALA A 508 -11.08 -19.64 -4.01
CA ALA A 508 -10.96 -21.09 -4.15
C ALA A 508 -10.82 -21.49 -5.63
N SER A 509 -11.57 -20.82 -6.51
CA SER A 509 -11.51 -21.01 -7.97
C SER A 509 -10.15 -20.57 -8.55
N ALA A 510 -9.56 -19.49 -8.04
CA ALA A 510 -8.34 -18.88 -8.58
C ALA A 510 -7.13 -19.82 -8.61
N ARG A 511 -6.96 -20.66 -7.58
CA ARG A 511 -5.86 -21.64 -7.49
C ARG A 511 -5.90 -22.71 -8.58
N GLN A 512 -7.08 -22.99 -9.13
CA GLN A 512 -7.27 -23.97 -10.20
C GLN A 512 -7.42 -23.30 -11.57
N GLY A 513 -8.03 -22.10 -11.57
CA GLY A 513 -8.40 -21.31 -12.73
C GLY A 513 -7.25 -20.56 -13.38
N VAL A 514 -6.21 -20.20 -12.64
CA VAL A 514 -5.05 -19.44 -13.14
C VAL A 514 -3.77 -20.23 -12.95
N ARG A 515 -2.97 -20.36 -14.02
CA ARG A 515 -1.69 -21.07 -14.00
C ARG A 515 -0.61 -20.27 -14.69
N LEU A 516 0.61 -20.34 -14.16
CA LEU A 516 1.81 -19.85 -14.82
C LEU A 516 2.53 -21.02 -15.48
N LEU A 517 2.78 -20.91 -16.79
CA LEU A 517 3.49 -21.88 -17.59
C LEU A 517 4.80 -21.27 -18.09
N VAL A 518 5.86 -22.07 -18.20
CA VAL A 518 7.12 -21.72 -18.86
C VAL A 518 7.20 -22.41 -20.22
N ASP A 519 7.74 -21.70 -21.20
CA ASP A 519 7.81 -22.07 -22.63
C ASP A 519 6.45 -22.48 -23.22
N GLY A 520 5.37 -21.97 -22.63
CA GLY A 520 3.98 -22.15 -23.08
C GLY A 520 3.35 -23.51 -22.76
N GLU A 521 4.08 -24.46 -22.18
CA GLU A 521 3.59 -25.83 -21.98
C GLU A 521 3.80 -26.35 -20.55
N GLU A 522 4.92 -26.02 -19.89
CA GLU A 522 5.31 -26.63 -18.62
C GLU A 522 4.83 -25.79 -17.42
N PRO A 523 4.06 -26.33 -16.47
CA PRO A 523 3.68 -25.59 -15.26
C PRO A 523 4.87 -25.18 -14.43
N VAL A 524 4.93 -23.90 -14.03
CA VAL A 524 5.92 -23.44 -13.05
C VAL A 524 5.57 -24.06 -11.69
N GLU A 525 6.53 -24.75 -11.08
CA GLU A 525 6.34 -25.35 -9.76
C GLU A 525 6.27 -24.28 -8.66
N ALA A 526 5.49 -24.56 -7.61
CA ALA A 526 5.40 -23.72 -6.41
C ALA A 526 5.10 -22.24 -6.68
N VAL A 527 3.97 -21.97 -7.35
CA VAL A 527 3.45 -20.61 -7.55
C VAL A 527 2.46 -20.28 -6.44
N ASP A 528 2.74 -19.21 -5.70
CA ASP A 528 1.78 -18.63 -4.77
C ASP A 528 0.74 -17.82 -5.55
N VAL A 529 -0.55 -18.07 -5.27
CA VAL A 529 -1.69 -17.41 -5.92
C VAL A 529 -2.55 -16.78 -4.83
N LYS A 530 -2.66 -15.45 -4.85
CA LYS A 530 -3.48 -14.70 -3.90
C LYS A 530 -4.54 -13.87 -4.60
N VAL A 531 -5.70 -13.76 -3.96
CA VAL A 531 -6.82 -12.91 -4.36
C VAL A 531 -6.99 -11.79 -3.35
N ASP A 532 -7.19 -10.57 -3.84
CA ASP A 532 -7.54 -9.40 -3.04
C ASP A 532 -8.56 -8.57 -3.84
N GLY A 533 -9.84 -8.69 -3.48
CA GLY A 533 -10.98 -8.14 -4.22
C GLY A 533 -11.04 -8.68 -5.65
N THR A 534 -10.78 -7.80 -6.61
CA THR A 534 -10.80 -8.14 -8.05
C THR A 534 -9.42 -8.47 -8.61
N THR A 535 -8.40 -8.54 -7.75
CA THR A 535 -7.00 -8.76 -8.17
C THR A 535 -6.56 -10.19 -7.90
N VAL A 536 -5.95 -10.85 -8.89
CA VAL A 536 -5.25 -12.14 -8.73
C VAL A 536 -3.76 -11.91 -8.94
N THR A 537 -2.93 -12.32 -7.97
CA THR A 537 -1.48 -12.15 -8.02
C THR A 537 -0.79 -13.51 -7.98
N LEU A 538 0.17 -13.74 -8.89
CA LEU A 538 1.00 -14.94 -8.96
C LEU A 538 2.46 -14.59 -8.64
N GLN A 539 3.06 -15.33 -7.71
CA GLN A 539 4.49 -15.24 -7.41
C GLN A 539 5.13 -16.63 -7.43
N PRO A 540 5.96 -16.96 -8.42
CA PRO A 540 6.72 -18.21 -8.43
C PRO A 540 7.79 -18.19 -7.33
N ALA A 541 7.98 -19.34 -6.66
CA ALA A 541 9.06 -19.51 -5.71
C ALA A 541 10.43 -19.30 -6.37
N GLY A 542 11.26 -18.40 -5.83
CA GLY A 542 12.55 -18.04 -6.43
C GLY A 542 12.49 -16.92 -7.46
N GLY A 543 11.28 -16.43 -7.80
CA GLY A 543 11.05 -15.39 -8.81
C GLY A 543 10.97 -15.94 -10.24
N LEU A 544 10.71 -15.05 -11.20
CA LEU A 544 10.77 -15.33 -12.63
C LEU A 544 12.23 -15.41 -13.09
N ASP A 545 12.53 -16.26 -14.07
CA ASP A 545 13.88 -16.44 -14.61
C ASP A 545 14.10 -15.57 -15.84
N HIS A 546 15.30 -15.02 -15.97
CA HIS A 546 15.70 -14.23 -17.13
C HIS A 546 15.65 -15.03 -18.44
N GLY A 547 15.30 -14.37 -19.54
CA GLY A 547 15.23 -14.98 -20.89
C GLY A 547 14.13 -16.02 -21.07
N SER A 548 13.35 -16.32 -20.03
CA SER A 548 12.29 -17.32 -20.08
C SER A 548 11.02 -16.73 -20.69
N HIS A 549 10.33 -17.56 -21.47
CA HIS A 549 9.01 -17.24 -22.01
C HIS A 549 7.95 -17.80 -21.08
N TYR A 550 7.01 -16.98 -20.65
CA TYR A 550 5.93 -17.36 -19.75
C TYR A 550 4.57 -17.17 -20.40
N THR A 551 3.63 -18.04 -20.03
CA THR A 551 2.22 -17.92 -20.37
C THR A 551 1.39 -17.98 -19.10
N VAL A 552 0.57 -16.96 -18.86
CA VAL A 552 -0.49 -17.00 -17.85
C VAL A 552 -1.74 -17.57 -18.51
N ALA A 553 -2.11 -18.79 -18.12
CA ALA A 553 -3.31 -19.45 -18.59
C ALA A 553 -4.45 -19.20 -17.59
N VAL A 554 -5.43 -18.40 -18.01
CA VAL A 554 -6.72 -18.24 -17.32
C VAL A 554 -7.72 -19.16 -17.99
N SER A 555 -8.44 -19.95 -17.18
CA SER A 555 -9.42 -20.94 -17.67
C SER A 555 -10.81 -20.66 -17.11
N SER A 556 -11.81 -21.35 -17.68
CA SER A 556 -13.20 -21.33 -17.19
C SER A 556 -13.39 -21.89 -15.77
N ALA A 557 -12.36 -22.46 -15.16
CA ALA A 557 -12.38 -22.83 -13.74
C ALA A 557 -12.21 -21.62 -12.80
N LEU A 558 -11.79 -20.46 -13.31
CA LEU A 558 -11.84 -19.20 -12.58
C LEU A 558 -13.28 -18.68 -12.58
N THR A 559 -13.85 -18.39 -11.42
CA THR A 559 -15.21 -17.86 -11.31
C THR A 559 -15.28 -16.59 -10.46
N ASP A 560 -16.34 -15.82 -10.64
CA ASP A 560 -16.77 -14.79 -9.70
C ASP A 560 -17.34 -15.42 -8.40
N LEU A 561 -17.90 -14.58 -7.53
CA LEU A 561 -18.60 -15.01 -6.32
C LEU A 561 -19.95 -15.71 -6.58
N ALA A 562 -20.55 -15.52 -7.75
CA ALA A 562 -21.81 -16.14 -8.17
C ALA A 562 -21.61 -17.50 -8.87
N GLY A 563 -20.35 -17.90 -9.12
CA GLY A 563 -19.98 -19.13 -9.83
C GLY A 563 -20.00 -19.01 -11.36
N ASN A 564 -20.10 -17.81 -11.92
CA ASN A 564 -19.98 -17.60 -13.35
C ASN A 564 -18.52 -17.66 -13.78
N ALA A 565 -18.27 -18.45 -14.84
CA ALA A 565 -16.92 -18.71 -15.32
C ALA A 565 -16.32 -17.52 -16.11
N SER A 566 -15.04 -17.27 -15.87
CA SER A 566 -14.23 -16.35 -16.68
C SER A 566 -14.02 -16.88 -18.09
N ARG A 567 -13.67 -15.98 -19.01
CA ARG A 567 -13.21 -16.35 -20.36
C ARG A 567 -11.80 -16.91 -20.30
N GLU A 568 -11.47 -17.79 -21.24
CA GLU A 568 -10.12 -18.32 -21.34
C GLU A 568 -9.15 -17.28 -21.94
N HIS A 569 -8.01 -17.10 -21.30
CA HIS A 569 -6.94 -16.20 -21.75
C HIS A 569 -5.59 -16.91 -21.71
N ASN A 570 -4.77 -16.72 -22.74
CA ASN A 570 -3.35 -17.09 -22.74
C ASN A 570 -2.53 -15.82 -22.90
N LEU A 571 -2.03 -15.31 -21.78
CA LEU A 571 -1.33 -14.04 -21.70
C LEU A 571 0.17 -14.33 -21.71
N ASN A 572 0.86 -13.96 -22.80
CA ASN A 572 2.27 -14.27 -22.98
C ASN A 572 3.16 -13.10 -22.60
N PHE A 573 4.28 -13.38 -21.95
CA PHE A 573 5.35 -12.42 -21.74
C PHE A 573 6.71 -13.10 -21.70
N THR A 574 7.76 -12.35 -21.99
CA THR A 574 9.15 -12.81 -22.02
C THR A 574 9.98 -11.95 -21.10
N MET A 575 10.71 -12.61 -20.19
CA MET A 575 11.66 -11.91 -19.34
C MET A 575 12.92 -11.52 -20.14
N PRO A 576 13.50 -10.32 -19.90
CA PRO A 576 14.75 -9.93 -20.54
C PRO A 576 15.86 -10.99 -20.38
N ALA A 577 16.53 -11.33 -21.48
CA ALA A 577 17.61 -12.31 -21.53
C ALA A 577 18.95 -11.75 -21.03
N LEU A 578 19.88 -12.64 -20.64
CA LEU A 578 21.24 -12.29 -20.25
C LEU A 578 22.22 -12.70 -21.36
N ALA A 579 23.18 -11.83 -21.70
CA ALA A 579 24.23 -12.16 -22.66
C ALA A 579 25.38 -12.95 -22.01
N SER A 580 25.64 -12.73 -20.72
CA SER A 580 26.59 -13.52 -19.92
C SER A 580 26.24 -13.42 -18.44
N GLN A 581 26.22 -14.55 -17.73
CA GLN A 581 26.13 -14.53 -16.27
C GLN A 581 27.51 -14.18 -15.71
N THR A 582 27.65 -13.00 -15.10
CA THR A 582 28.84 -12.66 -14.32
C THR A 582 28.59 -12.91 -12.84
N GLU A 583 29.63 -13.32 -12.10
CA GLU A 583 29.59 -13.52 -10.64
C GLU A 583 29.76 -12.17 -9.92
N ALA A 584 28.92 -11.18 -10.22
CA ALA A 584 28.94 -9.89 -9.53
C ALA A 584 28.25 -9.98 -8.17
N SER A 585 28.84 -9.33 -7.16
CA SER A 585 28.21 -9.21 -5.85
C SER A 585 26.97 -8.31 -5.90
N PRO A 586 25.88 -8.66 -5.18
CA PRO A 586 24.74 -7.77 -5.03
C PRO A 586 25.13 -6.52 -4.24
N LEU A 587 24.44 -5.41 -4.47
CA LEU A 587 24.62 -4.14 -3.78
C LEU A 587 23.35 -3.81 -3.00
N ALA A 588 23.50 -3.16 -1.84
CA ALA A 588 22.39 -2.41 -1.24
C ALA A 588 22.22 -1.09 -2.01
N VAL A 589 21.30 -1.03 -2.97
CA VAL A 589 21.09 0.16 -3.81
C VAL A 589 20.31 1.26 -3.08
N THR A 590 19.54 0.90 -2.05
CA THR A 590 19.03 1.84 -1.05
C THR A 590 19.03 1.22 0.32
N THR A 591 19.25 2.08 1.30
CA THR A 591 19.10 1.81 2.73
C THR A 591 18.17 2.87 3.33
N TYR A 592 17.25 2.47 4.18
CA TYR A 592 16.38 3.38 4.90
C TYR A 592 16.23 2.86 6.32
N PRO A 593 16.68 3.60 7.34
CA PRO A 593 17.34 4.90 7.27
C PRO A 593 18.83 4.77 6.83
N GLY A 594 19.48 5.91 6.54
CA GLY A 594 20.92 6.00 6.29
C GLY A 594 21.37 5.84 4.83
N PHE A 595 22.68 5.84 4.61
CA PHE A 595 23.31 5.81 3.28
C PHE A 595 24.05 4.47 3.06
N PRO A 596 23.96 3.85 1.87
CA PRO A 596 24.42 2.48 1.66
C PRO A 596 25.94 2.37 1.41
N CYS A 597 26.76 2.78 2.39
CA CYS A 597 28.21 2.59 2.32
C CYS A 597 28.83 2.39 3.69
N VAL A 598 29.93 1.65 3.73
CA VAL A 598 30.75 1.49 4.94
C VAL A 598 31.42 2.82 5.27
N THR A 599 31.33 3.27 6.52
CA THR A 599 31.79 4.61 6.90
C THR A 599 33.08 4.68 7.71
N THR A 600 33.78 5.81 7.55
CA THR A 600 34.95 6.21 8.34
C THR A 600 34.73 7.61 8.94
N GLY A 601 35.42 7.91 10.05
CA GLY A 601 35.30 9.20 10.74
C GLY A 601 33.95 9.41 11.42
N LEU A 602 33.36 8.34 12.00
CA LEU A 602 32.15 8.41 12.82
C LEU A 602 32.34 9.41 13.98
N ASP A 603 31.31 10.22 14.21
CA ASP A 603 31.22 11.15 15.33
C ASP A 603 29.75 11.23 15.78
N LEU A 604 29.30 10.15 16.41
CA LEU A 604 27.91 9.97 16.82
C LEU A 604 27.48 10.99 17.88
N VAL A 605 28.43 11.49 18.69
CA VAL A 605 28.17 12.53 19.70
C VAL A 605 27.72 13.84 19.04
N ASN A 606 28.25 14.14 17.86
CA ASN A 606 27.83 15.31 17.06
C ASN A 606 26.88 14.92 15.90
N HIS A 607 26.22 13.76 16.00
CA HIS A 607 25.23 13.26 15.03
C HIS A 607 25.78 13.13 13.59
N ARG A 608 27.05 12.74 13.45
CA ARG A 608 27.71 12.51 12.15
C ARG A 608 27.98 11.02 11.95
N HIS A 609 27.42 10.48 10.86
CA HIS A 609 27.63 9.08 10.42
C HIS A 609 28.97 8.89 9.69
N GLY A 610 29.75 9.95 9.52
CA GLY A 610 31.07 9.90 8.89
C GLY A 610 30.96 10.02 7.36
N ARG A 611 31.88 9.41 6.64
CA ARG A 611 31.96 9.42 5.16
C ARG A 611 32.11 8.01 4.65
N CYS A 612 31.68 7.74 3.42
CA CYS A 612 31.99 6.46 2.79
C CYS A 612 33.51 6.20 2.82
N THR A 613 33.91 4.95 3.05
CA THR A 613 35.29 4.52 2.88
C THR A 613 35.60 4.49 1.39
N GLY A 614 36.80 4.90 0.98
CA GLY A 614 37.18 4.97 -0.43
C GLY A 614 38.65 4.64 -0.63
N THR A 615 39.12 4.67 -1.88
CA THR A 615 40.52 4.38 -2.23
C THR A 615 41.50 5.39 -1.62
N LEU A 616 42.72 4.91 -1.37
CA LEU A 616 43.83 5.69 -0.84
C LEU A 616 44.76 6.17 -1.97
N ASP A 617 45.32 7.35 -1.81
CA ASP A 617 46.39 7.86 -2.66
C ASP A 617 47.71 7.11 -2.43
N GLY A 618 48.72 7.42 -3.25
CA GLY A 618 50.06 6.83 -3.13
C GLY A 618 50.82 7.15 -1.82
N TYR A 619 50.22 7.95 -0.94
CA TYR A 619 50.73 8.33 0.38
C TYR A 619 49.88 7.79 1.54
N GLY A 620 48.81 7.03 1.25
CA GLY A 620 47.91 6.45 2.23
C GLY A 620 46.80 7.38 2.73
N ASN A 621 46.57 8.54 2.08
CA ASN A 621 45.44 9.41 2.40
C ASN A 621 44.21 9.02 1.56
N PRO A 622 43.00 9.04 2.14
CA PRO A 622 41.77 8.78 1.38
C PRO A 622 41.52 9.88 0.35
N HIS A 623 41.23 9.49 -0.90
CA HIS A 623 40.89 10.45 -1.97
C HIS A 623 39.64 11.26 -1.66
N ASN A 624 38.72 10.69 -0.89
CA ASN A 624 37.45 11.29 -0.48
C ASN A 624 37.49 11.94 0.93
N GLY A 625 38.70 12.23 1.44
CA GLY A 625 38.88 12.88 2.75
C GLY A 625 38.25 14.28 2.85
N ALA A 626 37.93 14.91 1.71
CA ALA A 626 37.36 16.25 1.62
C ALA A 626 35.85 16.29 1.29
N ASP A 627 35.19 15.14 1.14
CA ASP A 627 33.74 15.02 0.90
C ASP A 627 32.88 15.74 1.98
N ASP A 628 31.56 15.66 1.90
CA ASP A 628 30.70 16.06 3.01
C ASP A 628 30.55 14.91 4.02
N PRO A 629 30.52 15.17 5.35
CA PRO A 629 30.12 14.16 6.31
C PRO A 629 28.61 13.92 6.23
N MET A 630 28.19 12.66 6.28
CA MET A 630 26.79 12.27 6.30
C MET A 630 26.20 12.43 7.71
N PRO A 631 24.93 12.85 7.83
CA PRO A 631 24.25 12.93 9.12
C PRO A 631 23.84 11.54 9.63
N VAL A 632 23.68 11.41 10.95
CA VAL A 632 22.89 10.33 11.54
C VAL A 632 21.42 10.65 11.30
N THR A 633 20.80 9.97 10.33
CA THR A 633 19.40 10.21 9.94
C THR A 633 18.42 9.76 11.03
N GLU A 634 17.23 10.37 11.02
CA GLU A 634 16.11 9.95 11.86
C GLU A 634 15.19 8.99 11.09
N LEU A 635 14.69 7.96 11.79
CA LEU A 635 13.68 7.03 11.29
C LEU A 635 12.39 7.26 12.06
N PRO A 636 11.28 7.65 11.40
CA PRO A 636 10.01 7.90 12.08
C PRO A 636 9.52 6.67 12.86
N ALA A 637 8.93 6.90 14.04
CA ALA A 637 8.46 5.84 14.94
C ALA A 637 7.51 4.82 14.27
N ASN A 638 6.80 5.23 13.23
CA ASN A 638 5.85 4.42 12.46
C ASN A 638 6.43 3.85 11.15
N ARG A 639 7.76 3.75 10.99
CA ARG A 639 8.41 3.25 9.77
C ARG A 639 9.31 2.03 10.02
N PRO A 640 9.36 1.04 9.11
CA PRO A 640 10.34 -0.05 9.20
C PRO A 640 11.73 0.38 8.75
N ILE A 641 12.74 -0.43 9.08
CA ILE A 641 13.98 -0.42 8.30
C ILE A 641 13.70 -1.10 6.96
N LEU A 642 14.18 -0.52 5.87
CA LEU A 642 14.04 -1.04 4.51
C LEU A 642 15.39 -1.04 3.79
N VAL A 643 15.73 -2.16 3.17
CA VAL A 643 16.90 -2.29 2.29
C VAL A 643 16.44 -2.85 0.95
N THR A 644 16.87 -2.22 -0.15
CA THR A 644 16.65 -2.72 -1.51
C THR A 644 17.98 -3.17 -2.12
N PHE A 645 17.99 -4.35 -2.72
CA PHE A 645 19.16 -4.95 -3.33
C PHE A 645 19.14 -4.84 -4.86
N SER A 646 20.32 -4.80 -5.47
CA SER A 646 20.47 -4.74 -6.93
C SER A 646 20.09 -6.05 -7.62
N GLN A 647 20.32 -7.19 -6.97
CA GLN A 647 20.10 -8.53 -7.52
C GLN A 647 19.14 -9.35 -6.66
N THR A 648 18.69 -10.48 -7.20
CA THR A 648 17.91 -11.50 -6.47
C THR A 648 18.76 -12.14 -5.37
N MET A 649 18.27 -12.06 -4.14
CA MET A 649 18.88 -12.53 -2.92
C MET A 649 18.44 -13.96 -2.59
N ASP A 650 19.34 -14.72 -1.96
CA ASP A 650 18.98 -15.94 -1.25
C ASP A 650 18.34 -15.56 0.09
N LEU A 651 17.03 -15.75 0.20
CA LEU A 651 16.27 -15.37 1.40
C LEU A 651 16.72 -16.14 2.64
N ALA A 652 17.22 -17.37 2.49
CA ALA A 652 17.72 -18.17 3.60
C ALA A 652 19.02 -17.60 4.20
N SER A 653 19.75 -16.78 3.44
CA SER A 653 20.96 -16.09 3.92
C SER A 653 20.66 -14.88 4.81
N ILE A 654 19.41 -14.39 4.86
CA ILE A 654 19.00 -13.19 5.59
C ILE A 654 18.27 -13.59 6.87
N ARG A 655 18.98 -13.55 8.00
CA ARG A 655 18.46 -14.04 9.29
C ARG A 655 18.67 -13.00 10.39
N LEU A 656 17.58 -12.68 11.09
CA LEU A 656 17.57 -11.69 12.15
C LEU A 656 18.45 -12.14 13.33
N GLY A 657 19.31 -11.25 13.82
CA GLY A 657 20.24 -11.52 14.91
C GLY A 657 21.55 -12.20 14.48
N GLU A 658 21.61 -12.74 13.26
CA GLU A 658 22.79 -13.39 12.70
C GLU A 658 23.44 -12.54 11.61
N THR A 659 22.85 -12.53 10.40
CA THR A 659 23.36 -11.87 9.20
C THR A 659 22.71 -10.51 8.95
N LEU A 660 21.51 -10.29 9.48
CA LEU A 660 20.92 -8.97 9.68
C LEU A 660 20.74 -8.73 11.17
N ARG A 661 21.49 -7.78 11.73
CA ARG A 661 21.41 -7.43 13.15
C ARG A 661 20.76 -6.07 13.30
N VAL A 662 19.82 -5.94 14.22
CA VAL A 662 19.19 -4.65 14.57
C VAL A 662 19.30 -4.47 16.06
N GLU A 663 19.87 -3.35 16.50
CA GLU A 663 20.26 -3.14 17.88
C GLU A 663 19.95 -1.71 18.35
N ARG A 664 19.52 -1.57 19.61
CA ARG A 664 19.39 -0.28 20.30
C ARG A 664 20.73 0.04 20.93
N VAL A 665 21.24 1.24 20.69
CA VAL A 665 22.51 1.69 21.25
C VAL A 665 22.26 2.24 22.66
N THR A 666 22.78 1.56 23.66
CA THR A 666 22.63 1.91 25.08
C THR A 666 23.75 2.83 25.58
N GLY A 667 24.90 2.83 24.90
CA GLY A 667 26.03 3.72 25.19
C GLY A 667 26.83 4.04 23.94
N LEU A 668 27.02 5.33 23.65
CA LEU A 668 27.77 5.80 22.47
C LEU A 668 29.30 5.70 22.62
N GLY A 669 29.79 5.37 23.82
CA GLY A 669 31.23 5.37 24.12
C GLY A 669 31.85 6.72 23.82
N ASN A 670 32.96 6.72 23.08
CA ASN A 670 33.64 7.93 22.60
C ASN A 670 33.02 8.54 21.31
N GLY A 671 31.97 7.93 20.76
CA GLY A 671 31.29 8.38 19.54
C GLY A 671 31.90 7.90 18.22
N SER A 672 33.04 7.19 18.24
CA SER A 672 33.75 6.71 17.04
C SER A 672 33.25 5.37 16.48
N GLY A 673 32.29 4.74 17.15
CA GLY A 673 31.80 3.39 16.80
C GLY A 673 32.61 2.23 17.39
N SER A 674 33.81 2.49 17.95
CA SER A 674 34.72 1.44 18.42
C SER A 674 34.37 0.84 19.80
N ASP A 675 33.65 1.57 20.65
CA ASP A 675 33.29 1.22 22.02
C ASP A 675 31.77 1.40 22.29
N VAL A 676 30.96 1.13 21.27
CA VAL A 676 29.50 1.24 21.34
C VAL A 676 28.89 0.02 22.04
N GLU A 677 28.11 0.28 23.09
CA GLU A 677 27.26 -0.72 23.74
C GLU A 677 25.89 -0.74 23.07
N ALA A 678 25.41 -1.93 22.72
CA ALA A 678 24.12 -2.10 22.07
C ALA A 678 23.46 -3.43 22.49
N GLU A 679 22.13 -3.49 22.38
CA GLU A 679 21.32 -4.67 22.68
C GLU A 679 20.37 -4.97 21.50
N PRO A 680 20.05 -6.25 21.21
CA PRO A 680 19.16 -6.60 20.12
C PRO A 680 17.77 -5.97 20.25
N VAL A 681 17.22 -5.51 19.12
CA VAL A 681 15.82 -5.07 19.01
C VAL A 681 14.99 -6.23 18.49
N PRO A 682 13.99 -6.72 19.24
CA PRO A 682 13.08 -7.75 18.74
C PRO A 682 12.17 -7.17 17.65
N GLY A 683 11.79 -8.03 16.72
CA GLY A 683 10.94 -7.68 15.60
C GLY A 683 10.84 -8.84 14.60
N ARG A 684 10.23 -8.57 13.46
CA ARG A 684 10.11 -9.55 12.37
C ARG A 684 10.70 -9.05 11.06
N LEU A 685 11.01 -9.99 10.17
CA LEU A 685 11.42 -9.72 8.81
C LEU A 685 10.30 -10.03 7.82
N GLU A 686 10.06 -9.08 6.93
CA GLU A 686 9.33 -9.30 5.69
C GLU A 686 10.35 -9.28 4.54
N LEU A 687 10.40 -10.38 3.81
CA LEU A 687 11.40 -10.64 2.80
C LEU A 687 10.74 -10.73 1.41
N ASN A 688 11.36 -10.10 0.45
CA ASN A 688 11.19 -10.35 -0.97
C ASN A 688 12.60 -10.56 -1.56
N HIS A 689 12.69 -11.27 -2.68
CA HIS A 689 13.95 -11.53 -3.38
C HIS A 689 14.85 -10.32 -3.63
N GLN A 690 14.36 -9.07 -3.63
CA GLN A 690 15.23 -7.88 -3.76
C GLN A 690 15.08 -6.89 -2.60
N LYS A 691 14.39 -7.28 -1.52
CA LYS A 691 13.98 -6.32 -0.49
C LYS A 691 13.88 -6.96 0.88
N VAL A 692 14.38 -6.25 1.89
CA VAL A 692 14.19 -6.61 3.30
C VAL A 692 13.49 -5.48 4.00
N ARG A 693 12.43 -5.79 4.75
CA ARG A 693 11.80 -4.91 5.71
C ARG A 693 11.92 -5.50 7.11
N PHE A 694 12.41 -4.71 8.05
CA PHE A 694 12.41 -5.07 9.47
C PHE A 694 11.40 -4.20 10.22
N TYR A 695 10.44 -4.87 10.85
CA TYR A 695 9.43 -4.25 11.71
C TYR A 695 9.77 -4.57 13.17
N PRO A 696 10.22 -3.59 13.98
CA PRO A 696 10.40 -3.81 15.40
C PRO A 696 9.07 -4.13 16.09
N ASP A 697 9.14 -4.86 17.21
CA ASP A 697 7.95 -5.13 18.02
C ASP A 697 7.39 -3.87 18.68
N GLN A 698 8.24 -2.86 18.90
CA GLN A 698 7.91 -1.56 19.49
C GLN A 698 8.33 -0.42 18.55
N PRO A 699 7.55 0.67 18.44
CA PRO A 699 7.96 1.87 17.73
C PRO A 699 9.32 2.40 18.18
N TRP A 700 10.05 3.01 17.25
CA TRP A 700 11.34 3.63 17.56
C TRP A 700 11.16 4.76 18.56
N GLN A 701 11.92 4.73 19.66
CA GLN A 701 11.87 5.79 20.67
C GLN A 701 12.54 7.07 20.14
N PRO A 702 11.81 8.20 20.08
CA PRO A 702 12.37 9.48 19.61
C PRO A 702 13.66 9.86 20.35
N GLY A 703 14.67 10.30 19.60
CA GLY A 703 15.98 10.71 20.12
C GLY A 703 16.91 9.57 20.55
N SER A 704 16.44 8.32 20.66
CA SER A 704 17.28 7.17 20.98
C SER A 704 18.10 6.72 19.78
N PHE A 705 19.33 6.25 20.01
CA PHE A 705 20.19 5.73 18.95
C PHE A 705 19.96 4.24 18.70
N TYR A 706 20.04 3.86 17.44
CA TYR A 706 19.94 2.49 16.97
C TYR A 706 21.00 2.25 15.90
N ARG A 707 21.29 0.98 15.64
CA ARG A 707 22.05 0.56 14.47
C ARG A 707 21.47 -0.68 13.85
N TYR A 708 21.72 -0.86 12.56
CA TYR A 708 21.56 -2.16 11.92
C TYR A 708 22.79 -2.50 11.09
N THR A 709 23.08 -3.80 11.02
CA THR A 709 24.25 -4.33 10.33
C THR A 709 23.83 -5.38 9.33
N LEU A 710 24.23 -5.19 8.07
CA LEU A 710 24.19 -6.21 7.01
C LEU A 710 25.56 -6.89 6.96
N VAL A 711 25.58 -8.18 7.32
CA VAL A 711 26.82 -8.95 7.37
C VAL A 711 27.25 -9.34 5.96
N SER A 712 28.52 -9.10 5.67
CA SER A 712 29.16 -9.41 4.39
C SER A 712 30.49 -10.13 4.59
N GLU A 713 30.96 -10.78 3.53
CA GLU A 713 32.26 -11.43 3.49
C GLU A 713 32.98 -11.11 2.18
N ALA A 714 34.12 -10.43 2.28
CA ALA A 714 35.02 -10.19 1.15
C ALA A 714 35.78 -11.48 0.75
N SER A 715 35.15 -12.34 -0.04
CA SER A 715 35.67 -13.65 -0.45
C SER A 715 35.19 -14.03 -1.86
N ALA A 716 36.03 -14.76 -2.59
CA ALA A 716 35.64 -15.34 -3.87
C ALA A 716 34.69 -16.54 -3.74
N SER A 717 34.55 -17.09 -2.54
CA SER A 717 33.67 -18.20 -2.19
C SER A 717 33.14 -17.98 -0.78
N PRO A 718 32.22 -17.02 -0.58
CA PRO A 718 31.72 -16.67 0.74
C PRO A 718 30.85 -17.77 1.34
N ASP A 719 30.80 -17.85 2.67
CA ASP A 719 29.87 -18.73 3.39
C ASP A 719 28.52 -18.03 3.56
N CYS A 720 27.53 -18.38 2.73
CA CYS A 720 26.17 -17.82 2.82
C CYS A 720 25.40 -18.27 4.07
N GLY A 721 25.96 -19.19 4.86
CA GLY A 721 25.54 -19.46 6.22
C GLY A 721 26.00 -18.38 7.21
N GLN A 722 26.96 -17.52 6.86
CA GLN A 722 27.51 -16.46 7.72
C GLN A 722 27.40 -15.05 7.13
N ALA A 723 27.06 -14.91 5.85
CA ALA A 723 26.90 -13.62 5.18
C ALA A 723 25.60 -13.55 4.35
N ILE A 724 25.13 -12.34 4.06
CA ILE A 724 24.01 -12.12 3.13
C ILE A 724 24.51 -12.35 1.70
N CYS A 725 23.80 -13.20 0.95
CA CYS A 725 24.19 -13.62 -0.40
C CYS A 725 23.09 -13.44 -1.46
N SER A 726 23.50 -13.28 -2.71
CA SER A 726 22.63 -13.44 -3.88
C SER A 726 22.25 -14.90 -4.12
N ARG A 727 21.22 -15.15 -4.94
CA ARG A 727 20.87 -16.50 -5.45
C ARG A 727 22.03 -17.16 -6.21
N ALA A 728 22.97 -16.36 -6.74
CA ALA A 728 24.20 -16.80 -7.38
C ALA A 728 25.35 -17.10 -6.39
N GLY A 729 25.10 -17.01 -5.08
CA GLY A 729 26.09 -17.33 -4.04
C GLY A 729 27.18 -16.28 -3.85
N GLN A 730 26.97 -15.03 -4.30
CA GLN A 730 27.91 -13.94 -4.07
C GLN A 730 27.50 -13.12 -2.85
N SER A 731 28.45 -12.76 -1.99
CA SER A 731 28.21 -11.94 -0.79
C SER A 731 27.99 -10.47 -1.16
N LEU A 732 27.20 -9.77 -0.35
CA LEU A 732 26.86 -8.35 -0.50
C LEU A 732 28.11 -7.45 -0.62
N GLU A 733 28.25 -6.68 -1.69
CA GLU A 733 29.26 -5.62 -1.78
C GLU A 733 28.78 -4.39 -1.00
N THR A 734 29.61 -3.90 -0.08
CA THR A 734 29.27 -2.85 0.90
C THR A 734 30.18 -1.63 0.82
N ASN A 735 31.27 -1.71 0.04
CA ASN A 735 32.31 -0.70 -0.10
C ASN A 735 32.60 -0.42 -1.59
N ALA A 736 31.57 0.03 -2.32
CA ALA A 736 31.63 0.28 -3.75
C ALA A 736 32.76 1.24 -4.19
N LEU A 737 33.16 2.20 -3.34
CA LEU A 737 34.23 3.16 -3.66
C LEU A 737 35.64 2.55 -3.63
N GLU A 738 35.77 1.31 -3.17
CA GLU A 738 37.00 0.54 -3.21
C GLU A 738 37.13 -0.33 -4.48
N GLY A 739 36.10 -0.35 -5.32
CA GLY A 739 36.02 -1.11 -6.57
C GLY A 739 34.86 -2.10 -6.55
N LEU A 740 34.06 -2.11 -7.62
CA LEU A 740 32.92 -3.02 -7.82
C LEU A 740 33.34 -4.35 -8.48
N SER A 741 34.59 -4.43 -8.92
CA SER A 741 35.22 -5.68 -9.36
C SER A 741 35.55 -6.65 -8.21
N LYS A 742 35.48 -6.16 -6.96
CA LYS A 742 35.67 -6.97 -5.75
C LYS A 742 34.42 -7.81 -5.45
N ARG A 743 34.62 -8.92 -4.71
CA ARG A 743 33.54 -9.83 -4.30
C ARG A 743 33.32 -9.69 -2.80
N GLY A 744 32.17 -9.12 -2.44
CA GLY A 744 31.77 -8.83 -1.07
C GLY A 744 32.64 -7.76 -0.40
N GLY A 745 32.23 -7.34 0.80
CA GLY A 745 32.90 -6.28 1.55
C GLY A 745 32.92 -6.56 3.06
N PRO A 746 33.33 -5.58 3.88
CA PRO A 746 33.13 -5.66 5.33
C PRO A 746 31.64 -5.45 5.68
N ASP A 747 31.28 -5.70 6.94
CA ASP A 747 29.93 -5.45 7.44
C ASP A 747 29.47 -4.00 7.19
N LEU A 748 28.29 -3.83 6.59
CA LEU A 748 27.66 -2.51 6.45
C LEU A 748 26.87 -2.19 7.72
N THR A 749 27.39 -1.30 8.56
CA THR A 749 26.72 -0.84 9.79
C THR A 749 26.21 0.58 9.64
N ILE A 750 24.90 0.76 9.80
CA ILE A 750 24.24 2.07 9.70
C ILE A 750 23.68 2.45 11.07
N TYR A 751 24.02 3.66 11.53
CA TYR A 751 23.49 4.24 12.77
C TYR A 751 22.40 5.24 12.41
N PHE A 752 21.33 5.25 13.20
CA PHE A 752 20.22 6.18 13.04
C PHE A 752 19.63 6.52 14.41
N ARG A 753 18.74 7.52 14.44
CA ARG A 753 17.97 7.87 15.62
C ARG A 753 16.49 7.60 15.40
N GLY A 754 15.77 7.21 16.45
CA GLY A 754 14.30 7.23 16.39
C GLY A 754 13.80 8.66 16.26
N GLY A 755 12.82 8.88 15.39
CA GLY A 755 12.12 10.15 15.21
C GLY A 755 10.64 10.02 15.56
N GLU A 756 9.94 11.16 15.58
CA GLU A 756 8.47 11.17 15.74
C GLU A 756 7.76 10.45 14.60
N ALA A 757 6.51 10.04 14.80
CA ALA A 757 5.71 9.45 13.72
C ALA A 757 5.55 10.46 12.56
N SER A 758 5.66 9.97 11.32
CA SER A 758 5.50 10.79 10.12
C SER A 758 4.15 10.52 9.46
N GLU A 759 3.52 11.59 8.95
CA GLU A 759 2.31 11.53 8.13
C GLU A 759 2.61 11.52 6.63
N THR A 760 3.89 11.61 6.23
CA THR A 760 4.29 11.53 4.81
C THR A 760 4.00 10.15 4.23
N VAL A 761 4.06 10.01 2.90
CA VAL A 761 3.97 8.71 2.23
C VAL A 761 5.33 8.30 1.70
N PHE A 762 5.86 7.21 2.24
CA PHE A 762 7.14 6.67 1.82
C PHE A 762 6.97 5.89 0.51
N LEU A 763 7.63 6.37 -0.55
CA LEU A 763 7.57 5.81 -1.89
C LEU A 763 8.98 5.34 -2.31
N PRO A 764 9.27 4.04 -2.25
CA PRO A 764 10.50 3.49 -2.78
C PRO A 764 10.39 3.34 -4.30
N LEU A 765 11.39 3.82 -5.01
CA LEU A 765 11.49 3.80 -6.47
C LEU A 765 12.71 2.98 -6.88
N ARG A 766 12.64 2.30 -8.02
CA ARG A 766 13.76 1.56 -8.58
C ARG A 766 13.98 1.93 -10.04
N ASN A 767 15.20 1.78 -10.54
CA ASN A 767 15.49 1.98 -11.96
C ASN A 767 14.82 0.92 -12.86
N LEU A 768 14.74 1.17 -14.16
CA LEU A 768 14.39 0.13 -15.14
C LEU A 768 15.59 -0.81 -15.41
N PRO A 769 15.37 -2.14 -15.55
CA PRO A 769 16.42 -3.10 -15.91
C PRO A 769 16.61 -3.09 -17.43
N VAL A 770 17.40 -2.15 -17.93
CA VAL A 770 17.48 -1.88 -19.38
C VAL A 770 18.55 -2.74 -20.06
N ARG A 771 19.82 -2.31 -20.04
CA ARG A 771 20.94 -3.05 -20.63
C ARG A 771 21.83 -3.74 -19.59
N ASP A 772 21.84 -3.24 -18.37
CA ASP A 772 22.34 -3.96 -17.20
C ASP A 772 21.12 -4.59 -16.50
N VAL A 773 20.64 -5.69 -17.09
CA VAL A 773 19.35 -6.31 -16.73
C VAL A 773 19.42 -6.99 -15.37
N ASN A 774 20.56 -7.58 -15.04
CA ASN A 774 20.83 -8.32 -13.81
C ASN A 774 21.63 -7.50 -12.79
N ALA A 775 21.87 -6.21 -13.05
CA ALA A 775 22.55 -5.31 -12.14
C ALA A 775 23.97 -5.78 -11.75
N ASP A 776 24.71 -6.28 -12.74
CA ASP A 776 26.09 -6.75 -12.61
C ASP A 776 27.12 -5.74 -13.13
N ASN A 777 26.67 -4.54 -13.52
CA ASN A 777 27.45 -3.47 -14.11
C ASN A 777 28.04 -3.82 -15.49
N VAL A 778 27.49 -4.83 -16.17
CA VAL A 778 27.86 -5.24 -17.52
C VAL A 778 26.67 -5.08 -18.47
N ILE A 779 26.96 -4.61 -19.67
CA ILE A 779 25.95 -4.51 -20.73
C ILE A 779 25.66 -5.92 -21.25
N GLN A 780 24.41 -6.36 -21.12
CA GLN A 780 23.92 -7.68 -21.51
C GLN A 780 23.60 -7.74 -23.01
N CYS A 781 24.58 -7.40 -23.86
CA CYS A 781 24.45 -7.36 -25.32
C CYS A 781 25.71 -7.88 -26.03
N GLY A 782 25.52 -8.68 -27.08
CA GLY A 782 26.60 -8.97 -28.04
C GLY A 782 27.00 -7.71 -28.84
N ILE A 783 28.22 -7.69 -29.38
CA ILE A 783 28.71 -6.63 -30.29
C ILE A 783 28.86 -7.23 -31.69
N VAL A 784 28.40 -6.48 -32.71
CA VAL A 784 28.54 -6.83 -34.12
C VAL A 784 29.38 -5.76 -34.83
N ASP A 785 30.45 -6.21 -35.47
CA ASP A 785 31.33 -5.38 -36.29
C ASP A 785 30.90 -5.41 -37.76
N GLU A 786 30.76 -4.22 -38.35
CA GLU A 786 30.65 -4.06 -39.80
C GLU A 786 32.01 -3.67 -40.36
N THR A 787 32.52 -4.47 -41.28
CA THR A 787 33.83 -4.24 -41.90
C THR A 787 33.71 -3.75 -43.34
N ASN A 788 34.67 -2.94 -43.79
CA ASN A 788 34.84 -2.63 -45.21
C ASN A 788 35.40 -3.84 -46.00
N SER A 789 35.66 -3.64 -47.30
CA SER A 789 36.25 -4.66 -48.20
C SER A 789 37.62 -5.17 -47.77
N ASP A 790 38.35 -4.39 -46.96
CA ASP A 790 39.71 -4.66 -46.50
C ASP A 790 39.74 -5.27 -45.08
N GLY A 791 38.56 -5.55 -44.51
CA GLY A 791 38.42 -6.17 -43.19
C GLY A 791 38.56 -5.20 -42.01
N VAL A 792 38.56 -3.88 -42.25
CA VAL A 792 38.64 -2.85 -41.20
C VAL A 792 37.24 -2.55 -40.66
N VAL A 793 37.10 -2.42 -39.34
CA VAL A 793 35.81 -2.14 -38.69
C VAL A 793 35.41 -0.67 -38.92
N ILE A 794 34.35 -0.47 -39.70
CA ILE A 794 33.82 0.86 -40.04
C ILE A 794 32.63 1.27 -39.17
N ARG A 795 31.91 0.31 -38.58
CA ARG A 795 30.83 0.56 -37.63
C ARG A 795 30.74 -0.58 -36.63
N GLN A 796 30.50 -0.24 -35.36
CA GLN A 796 30.17 -1.21 -34.32
C GLN A 796 28.77 -0.91 -33.80
N ARG A 797 27.98 -1.95 -33.55
CA ARG A 797 26.65 -1.84 -32.91
C ARG A 797 26.41 -3.01 -31.98
N TYR A 798 25.40 -2.91 -31.14
CA TYR A 798 24.91 -4.06 -30.39
C TYR A 798 24.20 -5.07 -31.30
N ALA A 799 24.24 -6.34 -30.91
CA ALA A 799 23.48 -7.41 -31.54
C ALA A 799 21.96 -7.25 -31.28
N ARG A 800 21.14 -7.90 -32.12
CA ARG A 800 19.66 -7.77 -32.07
C ARG A 800 19.00 -8.58 -30.94
N ASP A 801 19.78 -9.30 -30.16
CA ASP A 801 19.36 -10.13 -29.03
C ASP A 801 19.22 -9.36 -27.70
N CYS A 802 19.44 -8.04 -27.71
CA CYS A 802 19.27 -7.17 -26.54
C CYS A 802 17.81 -6.88 -26.20
N THR A 803 17.54 -6.59 -24.92
CA THR A 803 16.25 -6.09 -24.40
C THR A 803 15.78 -4.80 -25.08
N GLU A 804 16.72 -3.93 -25.46
CA GLU A 804 16.44 -2.72 -26.24
C GLU A 804 16.81 -2.88 -27.71
N ALA A 805 16.15 -2.11 -28.58
CA ALA A 805 16.58 -1.98 -29.96
C ALA A 805 18.08 -1.65 -30.03
N PRO A 806 18.86 -2.34 -30.89
CA PRO A 806 20.31 -2.16 -30.94
C PRO A 806 20.72 -0.82 -31.55
N ASP A 807 19.86 -0.23 -32.39
CA ASP A 807 20.15 1.03 -33.08
C ASP A 807 19.70 2.24 -32.26
N VAL A 808 20.58 3.23 -32.16
CA VAL A 808 20.29 4.51 -31.51
C VAL A 808 19.38 5.38 -32.37
N VAL A 809 18.39 6.00 -31.73
CA VAL A 809 17.52 7.00 -32.38
C VAL A 809 18.23 8.36 -32.36
N PHE A 810 18.07 9.17 -33.40
CA PHE A 810 18.68 10.49 -33.51
C PHE A 810 17.62 11.60 -33.47
N ASP A 811 17.98 12.75 -32.88
CA ASP A 811 17.17 13.96 -32.95
C ASP A 811 17.22 14.61 -34.35
N GLY A 812 16.43 15.67 -34.55
CA GLY A 812 16.40 16.41 -35.82
C GLY A 812 17.71 17.12 -36.18
N ALA A 813 18.67 17.20 -35.24
CA ALA A 813 20.02 17.72 -35.46
C ALA A 813 21.07 16.61 -35.67
N GLY A 814 20.66 15.34 -35.69
CA GLY A 814 21.55 14.20 -35.88
C GLY A 814 22.32 13.78 -34.63
N ASN A 815 21.91 14.18 -33.43
CA ASN A 815 22.51 13.71 -32.18
C ASN A 815 21.78 12.47 -31.64
N PRO A 816 22.50 11.48 -31.09
CA PRO A 816 21.94 10.33 -30.39
C PRO A 816 20.98 10.71 -29.26
N LEU A 817 19.73 10.26 -29.29
CA LEU A 817 18.84 10.35 -28.13
C LEU A 817 19.32 9.40 -27.04
N THR A 818 19.16 9.82 -25.79
CA THR A 818 19.59 9.04 -24.63
C THR A 818 18.60 7.90 -24.36
N PRO A 819 19.07 6.63 -24.34
CA PRO A 819 18.24 5.49 -23.95
C PRO A 819 17.74 5.62 -22.49
N PRO A 820 16.63 4.96 -22.12
CA PRO A 820 16.22 4.79 -20.73
C PRO A 820 17.38 4.33 -19.83
N GLN A 821 17.45 4.89 -18.62
CA GLN A 821 18.47 4.53 -17.61
C GLN A 821 19.92 4.62 -18.11
N ALA A 822 20.20 5.64 -18.92
CA ALA A 822 21.52 5.83 -19.50
C ALA A 822 22.00 7.29 -19.38
N THR A 823 23.33 7.44 -19.39
CA THR A 823 24.00 8.73 -19.51
C THR A 823 24.92 8.72 -20.73
N ARG A 824 24.65 9.63 -21.66
CA ARG A 824 25.48 9.95 -22.82
C ARG A 824 26.67 10.77 -22.36
N VAL A 825 27.87 10.26 -22.61
CA VAL A 825 29.11 10.96 -22.35
C VAL A 825 29.78 11.25 -23.68
N ILE A 826 30.20 12.49 -23.89
CA ILE A 826 30.90 12.93 -25.09
C ILE A 826 32.22 13.60 -24.72
N SER A 827 33.13 13.73 -25.68
CA SER A 827 34.24 14.67 -25.57
C SER A 827 33.94 15.90 -26.43
N PRO A 828 33.92 17.12 -25.86
CA PRO A 828 33.78 18.35 -26.62
C PRO A 828 34.90 18.56 -27.63
N SER A 829 36.12 18.09 -27.31
CA SER A 829 37.31 18.17 -28.16
C SER A 829 37.75 16.79 -28.64
N ARG A 830 37.29 16.40 -29.84
CA ARG A 830 37.63 15.09 -30.46
C ARG A 830 39.11 14.93 -30.85
N THR A 831 39.93 15.97 -30.68
CA THR A 831 41.38 15.95 -30.95
C THR A 831 42.17 15.32 -29.80
N ASP A 832 41.65 15.40 -28.58
CA ASP A 832 42.38 15.01 -27.37
C ASP A 832 41.83 13.71 -26.76
N ALA A 833 40.51 13.52 -26.83
CA ALA A 833 39.84 12.30 -26.39
C ALA A 833 38.62 11.96 -27.27
N ARG A 834 38.25 10.68 -27.28
CA ARG A 834 37.04 10.15 -27.91
C ARG A 834 36.39 9.15 -26.97
N VAL A 835 35.07 9.21 -26.89
CA VAL A 835 34.25 8.29 -26.09
C VAL A 835 33.66 7.22 -27.00
N GLY A 836 33.72 5.97 -26.56
CA GLY A 836 33.27 4.80 -27.30
C GLY A 836 34.42 4.18 -28.11
N CYS A 837 34.13 3.80 -29.35
CA CYS A 837 35.02 2.96 -30.15
C CYS A 837 36.22 3.70 -30.75
N ASN A 838 37.20 2.90 -31.16
CA ASN A 838 38.56 3.31 -31.46
C ASN A 838 38.72 3.99 -32.85
N ARG A 839 39.93 4.48 -33.10
CA ARG A 839 40.48 4.77 -34.43
C ARG A 839 41.15 3.49 -34.95
N ASP A 840 40.64 2.91 -36.02
CA ASP A 840 41.30 1.80 -36.70
C ASP A 840 42.30 2.31 -37.75
N ARG A 841 43.30 1.52 -38.14
CA ARG A 841 44.15 1.84 -39.30
C ARG A 841 44.68 0.60 -39.99
N GLU A 842 44.67 0.61 -41.32
CA GLU A 842 45.20 -0.48 -42.15
C GLU A 842 46.72 -0.68 -41.94
N SER A 843 47.46 0.39 -41.65
CA SER A 843 48.88 0.34 -41.31
C SER A 843 49.36 1.62 -40.60
N LEU A 844 50.58 1.60 -40.07
CA LEU A 844 51.26 2.78 -39.48
C LEU A 844 51.37 3.98 -40.44
N PHE A 845 51.18 3.78 -41.76
CA PHE A 845 51.34 4.79 -42.80
C PHE A 845 50.01 5.28 -43.39
N HIS A 846 48.87 4.68 -43.01
CA HIS A 846 47.54 5.14 -43.39
C HIS A 846 46.95 6.08 -42.33
N GLY A 847 46.11 7.01 -42.80
CA GLY A 847 45.28 7.82 -41.92
C GLY A 847 44.36 6.91 -41.09
N TRP A 848 44.09 7.32 -39.86
CA TRP A 848 43.13 6.62 -39.01
C TRP A 848 41.73 6.68 -39.60
N ILE A 849 41.04 5.54 -39.63
CA ILE A 849 39.62 5.41 -39.97
C ILE A 849 38.83 5.65 -38.70
N GLU A 850 37.81 6.51 -38.79
CA GLU A 850 36.91 6.77 -37.69
C GLU A 850 35.78 5.74 -37.71
N THR A 851 35.79 4.81 -36.76
CA THR A 851 34.72 3.82 -36.59
C THR A 851 33.47 4.50 -36.04
N ASP A 852 32.35 4.32 -36.72
CA ASP A 852 31.06 4.84 -36.27
C ASP A 852 30.48 3.98 -35.15
N CYS A 853 30.14 4.60 -34.02
CA CYS A 853 29.77 3.91 -32.77
C CYS A 853 28.86 4.74 -31.84
N PRO A 854 27.74 5.29 -32.35
CA PRO A 854 26.85 6.11 -31.54
C PRO A 854 26.30 5.38 -30.30
N GLU A 855 26.16 4.05 -30.36
CA GLU A 855 25.68 3.15 -29.30
C GLU A 855 26.64 3.01 -28.11
N PHE A 856 27.94 3.26 -28.31
CA PHE A 856 29.00 3.03 -27.32
C PHE A 856 29.38 4.30 -26.54
N LYS A 857 28.50 5.31 -26.57
CA LYS A 857 28.67 6.59 -25.86
C LYS A 857 27.84 6.68 -24.58
N PHE A 858 27.20 5.58 -24.19
CA PHE A 858 26.28 5.52 -23.08
C PHE A 858 26.82 4.64 -21.96
N ILE A 859 26.68 5.12 -20.72
CA ILE A 859 26.77 4.29 -19.52
C ILE A 859 25.37 4.02 -19.00
N TYR A 860 25.09 2.78 -18.63
CA TYR A 860 23.79 2.39 -18.08
C TYR A 860 23.86 2.37 -16.56
N GLN A 861 22.78 2.76 -15.90
CA GLN A 861 22.75 3.03 -14.47
C GLN A 861 21.95 1.96 -13.71
N THR A 862 22.54 1.50 -12.61
CA THR A 862 21.97 0.56 -11.65
C THR A 862 21.78 1.26 -10.31
N GLY A 863 20.53 1.34 -9.83
CA GLY A 863 20.23 2.01 -8.56
C GLY A 863 18.74 2.05 -8.21
N ALA A 864 18.44 2.57 -7.03
CA ALA A 864 17.08 2.82 -6.57
C ALA A 864 17.05 4.13 -5.78
N LEU A 865 15.87 4.62 -5.45
CA LEU A 865 15.68 5.92 -4.81
C LEU A 865 14.53 5.81 -3.79
N ASN A 866 14.77 6.16 -2.54
CA ASN A 866 13.71 6.26 -1.54
C ASN A 866 13.21 7.70 -1.46
N THR A 867 11.89 7.89 -1.39
CA THR A 867 11.28 9.22 -1.36
C THR A 867 10.19 9.33 -0.31
N GLU A 868 9.94 10.54 0.17
CA GLU A 868 8.80 10.88 1.03
C GLU A 868 7.93 11.89 0.27
N VAL A 869 6.69 11.50 -0.03
CA VAL A 869 5.68 12.40 -0.58
C VAL A 869 5.05 13.16 0.58
N VAL A 870 5.09 14.49 0.49
CA VAL A 870 4.57 15.40 1.50
C VAL A 870 3.30 16.02 0.96
N GLY A 871 2.22 15.93 1.73
CA GLY A 871 0.93 16.47 1.35
C GLY A 871 -0.12 16.34 2.45
N PRO A 872 -1.40 16.53 2.12
CA PRO A 872 -1.87 16.92 0.78
C PRO A 872 -1.45 18.35 0.39
N VAL A 873 -1.56 18.70 -0.89
CA VAL A 873 -1.25 20.08 -1.31
C VAL A 873 -2.33 21.00 -0.76
N ASP A 874 -1.90 22.15 -0.23
CA ASP A 874 -2.82 23.20 0.20
C ASP A 874 -3.70 23.65 -1.00
N PRO A 875 -5.02 23.45 -0.94
CA PRO A 875 -5.93 23.82 -2.03
C PRO A 875 -5.97 25.34 -2.28
N ASP A 876 -5.57 26.17 -1.31
CA ASP A 876 -5.45 27.62 -1.48
C ASP A 876 -4.16 28.02 -2.21
N ASN A 877 -3.19 27.10 -2.34
CA ASN A 877 -1.96 27.29 -3.07
C ASN A 877 -1.60 26.08 -3.96
N PRO A 878 -2.44 25.73 -4.96
CA PRO A 878 -2.22 24.57 -5.82
C PRO A 878 -0.96 24.70 -6.67
N ALA A 879 -0.48 25.93 -6.91
CA ALA A 879 0.76 26.21 -7.63
C ALA A 879 2.02 25.74 -6.86
N ALA A 880 1.91 25.47 -5.55
CA ALA A 880 2.99 24.85 -4.79
C ALA A 880 3.39 23.50 -5.37
N GLY A 881 2.42 22.71 -5.85
CA GLY A 881 2.60 21.34 -6.31
C GLY A 881 2.81 20.34 -5.18
N VAL A 882 2.90 19.06 -5.53
CA VAL A 882 3.14 17.97 -4.57
C VAL A 882 4.62 17.93 -4.22
N ARG A 883 4.96 18.14 -2.95
CA ARG A 883 6.36 18.14 -2.52
C ARG A 883 6.85 16.70 -2.33
N VAL A 884 8.06 16.43 -2.80
CA VAL A 884 8.71 15.12 -2.66
C VAL A 884 10.10 15.34 -2.07
N LEU A 885 10.49 14.56 -1.07
CA LEU A 885 11.81 14.58 -0.47
C LEU A 885 12.57 13.31 -0.84
N LEU A 886 13.79 13.45 -1.33
CA LEU A 886 14.62 12.34 -1.81
C LEU A 886 15.67 12.00 -0.75
N HIS A 887 15.73 10.72 -0.40
CA HIS A 887 16.81 10.19 0.41
C HIS A 887 18.07 10.02 -0.44
N PRO A 888 19.19 10.63 -0.05
CA PRO A 888 20.45 10.42 -0.75
C PRO A 888 20.86 8.94 -0.73
N THR A 889 21.31 8.45 -1.87
CA THR A 889 21.78 7.09 -2.08
C THR A 889 22.90 7.06 -3.13
N LEU A 890 23.37 5.88 -3.51
CA LEU A 890 24.31 5.70 -4.62
C LEU A 890 23.64 5.04 -5.83
N LEU A 891 24.17 5.35 -7.01
CA LEU A 891 23.96 4.62 -8.24
C LEU A 891 25.32 4.07 -8.71
N THR A 892 25.26 2.95 -9.41
CA THR A 892 26.41 2.34 -10.07
C THR A 892 26.18 2.35 -11.57
N THR A 893 27.25 2.25 -12.36
CA THR A 893 27.13 2.28 -13.81
C THR A 893 27.90 1.17 -14.48
N THR A 894 27.55 0.85 -15.72
CA THR A 894 28.41 0.07 -16.60
C THR A 894 29.69 0.83 -16.94
N SER A 895 30.70 0.11 -17.42
CA SER A 895 31.94 0.72 -17.93
C SER A 895 31.71 1.49 -19.23
N LEU A 896 32.47 2.56 -19.41
CA LEU A 896 32.61 3.29 -20.66
C LEU A 896 34.04 3.10 -21.19
N THR A 897 34.23 3.12 -22.50
CA THR A 897 35.58 3.18 -23.07
C THR A 897 35.92 4.61 -23.47
N VAL A 898 37.08 5.09 -23.02
CA VAL A 898 37.63 6.38 -23.44
C VAL A 898 38.97 6.16 -24.13
N ASN A 899 39.08 6.68 -25.35
CA ASN A 899 40.29 6.71 -26.14
C ASN A 899 40.94 8.09 -26.01
N ALA A 900 42.11 8.18 -25.40
CA ALA A 900 42.80 9.44 -25.18
C ALA A 900 44.20 9.46 -25.81
N LYS A 901 44.62 10.64 -26.27
CA LYS A 901 45.96 10.86 -26.81
C LYS A 901 47.01 10.81 -25.71
N VAL A 902 48.06 9.99 -25.89
CA VAL A 902 49.15 9.82 -24.93
C VAL A 902 50.48 10.26 -25.56
N LEU A 903 51.12 11.30 -25.01
CA LEU A 903 52.42 11.89 -25.41
C LEU A 903 52.48 12.60 -26.78
N SER A 904 51.97 12.02 -27.88
CA SER A 904 52.05 12.59 -29.25
C SER A 904 50.84 12.22 -30.13
N ASP A 905 50.65 12.86 -31.29
CA ASP A 905 49.53 12.58 -32.22
C ASP A 905 49.49 11.14 -32.77
N LEU A 906 50.55 10.36 -32.55
CA LEU A 906 50.75 9.03 -33.10
C LEU A 906 50.35 7.89 -32.14
N ILE A 907 50.08 8.17 -30.86
CA ILE A 907 49.80 7.16 -29.83
C ILE A 907 48.51 7.52 -29.08
N TRP A 908 47.52 6.64 -29.17
CA TRP A 908 46.27 6.71 -28.43
C TRP A 908 46.20 5.50 -27.50
N ALA A 909 45.70 5.71 -26.29
CA ALA A 909 45.42 4.65 -25.34
C ALA A 909 43.92 4.50 -25.18
N GLU A 910 43.46 3.26 -25.35
CA GLU A 910 42.11 2.85 -25.00
C GLU A 910 42.09 2.54 -23.50
N THR A 911 41.14 3.12 -22.78
CA THR A 911 41.05 2.97 -21.33
C THR A 911 39.58 2.80 -20.93
N PRO A 912 39.18 1.61 -20.46
CA PRO A 912 37.88 1.43 -19.86
C PRO A 912 37.84 2.18 -18.52
N THR A 913 36.73 2.86 -18.25
CA THR A 913 36.52 3.54 -16.98
C THR A 913 36.29 2.59 -15.82
N GLY A 914 35.97 1.32 -16.12
CA GLY A 914 35.33 0.42 -15.16
C GLY A 914 33.93 0.93 -14.78
N PRO A 915 33.20 0.14 -13.97
CA PRO A 915 31.99 0.62 -13.31
C PRO A 915 32.26 1.89 -12.50
N GLN A 916 31.35 2.86 -12.60
CA GLN A 916 31.46 4.12 -11.87
C GLN A 916 30.42 4.15 -10.75
N VAL A 917 30.71 4.91 -9.69
CA VAL A 917 29.81 5.12 -8.55
C VAL A 917 29.41 6.59 -8.53
N ILE A 918 28.11 6.85 -8.55
CA ILE A 918 27.52 8.18 -8.44
C ILE A 918 26.83 8.27 -7.08
N ARG A 919 27.24 9.20 -6.23
CA ARG A 919 26.71 9.35 -4.87
C ARG A 919 25.91 10.64 -4.74
N MET A 920 24.65 10.54 -4.32
CA MET A 920 23.85 11.70 -3.98
C MET A 920 24.33 12.35 -2.69
N ARG A 921 24.36 13.68 -2.69
CA ARG A 921 24.73 14.46 -1.51
C ARG A 921 23.47 14.91 -0.79
N TYR A 922 23.52 14.96 0.53
CA TYR A 922 22.50 15.64 1.31
C TYR A 922 22.41 17.11 0.90
N ALA A 923 21.20 17.66 0.97
CA ALA A 923 20.94 19.06 0.72
C ALA A 923 21.37 19.93 1.91
N ASP A 924 21.64 21.21 1.64
CA ASP A 924 21.91 22.21 2.67
C ASP A 924 20.68 22.42 3.55
N ASP A 925 20.85 22.42 4.88
CA ASP A 925 19.80 22.66 5.86
C ASP A 925 19.39 24.15 5.99
N GLY A 926 20.02 25.03 5.22
CA GLY A 926 19.88 26.48 5.28
C GLY A 926 20.81 27.14 6.29
N GLN A 927 21.63 26.35 7.01
CA GLN A 927 22.67 26.83 7.92
C GLN A 927 24.08 26.53 7.40
N GLY A 928 24.21 26.04 6.17
CA GLY A 928 25.49 25.72 5.55
C GLY A 928 25.96 24.28 5.82
N ASN A 929 25.14 23.42 6.43
CA ASN A 929 25.47 21.99 6.58
C ASN A 929 24.60 21.14 5.67
N ARG A 930 25.20 20.14 5.04
CA ARG A 930 24.49 19.18 4.19
C ARG A 930 23.89 18.06 5.01
N THR A 931 22.74 18.32 5.63
CA THR A 931 22.05 17.36 6.52
C THR A 931 20.59 17.10 6.14
N ALA A 932 20.04 17.86 5.18
CA ALA A 932 18.64 17.76 4.77
C ALA A 932 18.44 16.77 3.61
N LEU A 933 17.22 16.24 3.48
CA LEU A 933 16.79 15.49 2.30
C LEU A 933 16.69 16.40 1.08
N ILE A 934 16.88 15.85 -0.12
CA ILE A 934 16.90 16.62 -1.36
C ILE A 934 15.45 16.97 -1.76
N PRO A 935 15.08 18.25 -1.93
CA PRO A 935 13.72 18.62 -2.28
C PRO A 935 13.42 18.44 -3.78
N GLY A 936 12.20 18.06 -4.08
CA GLY A 936 11.62 18.04 -5.41
C GLY A 936 10.13 18.36 -5.37
N VAL A 937 9.54 18.55 -6.55
CA VAL A 937 8.12 18.91 -6.68
C VAL A 937 7.49 18.31 -7.93
N ILE A 938 6.28 17.77 -7.80
CA ILE A 938 5.43 17.36 -8.92
C ILE A 938 4.42 18.48 -9.20
N ARG A 939 4.35 18.93 -10.46
CA ARG A 939 3.44 19.98 -10.92
C ARG A 939 2.83 19.62 -12.26
N THR A 940 1.75 20.31 -12.63
CA THR A 940 1.21 20.25 -13.98
C THR A 940 2.18 20.93 -14.95
N GLY A 941 2.69 20.17 -15.92
CA GLY A 941 3.55 20.66 -17.00
C GLY A 941 2.79 21.49 -18.03
N GLU A 942 3.53 22.07 -18.99
CA GLU A 942 2.94 22.94 -20.04
C GLU A 942 1.94 22.20 -20.94
N ASP A 943 2.09 20.88 -21.09
CA ASP A 943 1.21 20.01 -21.86
C ASP A 943 0.05 19.42 -21.05
N GLY A 944 -0.07 19.82 -19.78
CA GLY A 944 -1.09 19.35 -18.83
C GLY A 944 -0.69 18.10 -18.05
N TYR A 945 0.37 17.37 -18.43
CA TYR A 945 0.76 16.14 -17.74
C TYR A 945 1.54 16.43 -16.46
N PRO A 946 1.51 15.54 -15.45
CA PRO A 946 2.36 15.67 -14.27
C PRO A 946 3.85 15.61 -14.61
N GLU A 947 4.63 16.56 -14.12
CA GLU A 947 6.09 16.64 -14.26
C GLU A 947 6.75 16.74 -12.90
N PHE A 948 7.81 15.96 -12.69
CA PHE A 948 8.64 15.99 -11.49
C PHE A 948 9.94 16.78 -11.76
N LYS A 949 10.19 17.79 -10.91
CA LYS A 949 11.41 18.60 -10.93
C LYS A 949 12.19 18.47 -9.63
N THR A 950 13.52 18.33 -9.72
CA THR A 950 14.43 18.35 -8.56
C THR A 950 15.84 18.80 -8.97
N GLU A 951 16.61 19.31 -8.03
CA GLU A 951 18.00 19.72 -8.20
C GLU A 951 18.87 18.89 -7.27
N VAL A 952 19.88 18.21 -7.83
CA VAL A 952 20.66 17.20 -7.11
C VAL A 952 22.15 17.48 -7.24
N ASP A 953 22.82 17.64 -6.10
CA ASP A 953 24.29 17.62 -6.03
C ASP A 953 24.79 16.18 -5.86
N LEU A 954 25.83 15.84 -6.62
CA LEU A 954 26.38 14.48 -6.66
C LEU A 954 27.91 14.49 -6.53
N TYR A 955 28.47 13.32 -6.20
CA TYR A 955 29.87 12.96 -6.45
C TYR A 955 29.95 11.84 -7.47
N LEU A 956 30.93 11.90 -8.37
CA LEU A 956 31.29 10.85 -9.31
C LEU A 956 32.66 10.25 -8.94
N ASP A 957 32.70 8.93 -8.86
CA ASP A 957 33.87 8.12 -8.57
C ASP A 957 34.05 7.04 -9.64
N ALA A 958 35.28 6.82 -10.12
CA ALA A 958 35.63 5.71 -11.02
C ALA A 958 36.69 4.83 -10.35
N PRO A 959 36.32 4.00 -9.36
CA PRO A 959 37.28 3.26 -8.55
C PRO A 959 38.00 2.15 -9.31
N ASP A 960 37.37 1.58 -10.35
CA ASP A 960 37.93 0.53 -11.20
C ASP A 960 38.60 1.09 -12.49
N LEU A 961 38.84 2.41 -12.56
CA LEU A 961 39.49 3.04 -13.72
C LEU A 961 40.96 2.61 -13.83
N HIS A 962 41.27 1.84 -14.89
CA HIS A 962 42.63 1.40 -15.16
C HIS A 962 43.37 2.32 -16.12
N THR A 963 44.26 3.16 -15.60
CA THR A 963 45.03 4.09 -16.43
C THR A 963 46.24 3.42 -17.10
N PRO A 964 46.70 3.95 -18.24
CA PRO A 964 47.95 3.52 -18.86
C PRO A 964 49.13 3.65 -17.88
N LEU A 965 49.95 2.60 -17.76
CA LEU A 965 51.11 2.53 -16.86
C LEU A 965 50.78 2.65 -15.36
N GLY A 966 49.50 2.52 -14.95
CA GLY A 966 49.08 2.62 -13.55
C GLY A 966 49.26 4.02 -12.94
N LEU A 967 49.15 5.06 -13.77
CA LEU A 967 49.27 6.45 -13.34
C LEU A 967 48.06 6.88 -12.47
N PRO A 968 48.26 7.75 -11.47
CA PRO A 968 47.15 8.26 -10.68
C PRO A 968 46.18 9.10 -11.53
N HIS A 969 44.90 9.12 -11.17
CA HIS A 969 43.87 9.92 -11.84
C HIS A 969 43.06 10.76 -10.85
N ASN A 970 42.31 11.74 -11.37
CA ASN A 970 41.47 12.64 -10.59
C ASN A 970 39.99 12.22 -10.49
N GLN A 971 39.61 11.05 -11.01
CA GLN A 971 38.24 10.54 -10.99
C GLN A 971 37.81 9.98 -9.62
N HIS A 972 37.95 10.80 -8.57
CA HIS A 972 37.51 10.53 -7.21
C HIS A 972 36.76 11.74 -6.67
N SER A 973 35.56 11.53 -6.14
CA SER A 973 34.66 12.56 -5.59
C SER A 973 34.48 13.79 -6.50
N ILE A 974 34.37 13.60 -7.82
CA ILE A 974 34.15 14.73 -8.74
C ILE A 974 32.75 15.30 -8.51
N PRO A 975 32.61 16.58 -8.14
CA PRO A 975 31.30 17.17 -7.90
C PRO A 975 30.55 17.37 -9.23
N LEU A 976 29.28 16.95 -9.27
CA LEU A 976 28.34 17.19 -10.37
C LEU A 976 27.05 17.84 -9.84
N PHE A 977 26.36 18.57 -10.71
CA PHE A 977 25.06 19.16 -10.40
C PHE A 977 24.03 18.78 -11.46
N LEU A 978 22.91 18.19 -11.08
CA LEU A 978 21.84 17.83 -12.02
C LEU A 978 20.57 18.64 -11.71
N ASP A 979 20.18 19.52 -12.62
CA ASP A 979 18.80 20.04 -12.71
C ASP A 979 17.98 19.03 -13.50
N LEU A 980 17.09 18.31 -12.82
CA LEU A 980 16.34 17.17 -13.36
C LEU A 980 14.87 17.54 -13.56
N LEU A 981 14.35 17.26 -14.74
CA LEU A 981 12.94 17.46 -15.10
C LEU A 981 12.45 16.30 -15.96
N GLY A 982 11.23 15.85 -15.72
CA GLY A 982 10.49 15.06 -16.69
C GLY A 982 9.18 14.49 -16.17
N ARG A 983 8.53 13.67 -16.99
CA ARG A 983 7.14 13.27 -16.80
C ARG A 983 6.96 12.20 -15.73
N VAL A 984 5.81 12.27 -15.07
CA VAL A 984 5.27 11.22 -14.22
C VAL A 984 4.05 10.62 -14.92
N ARG A 985 4.03 9.29 -15.06
CA ARG A 985 2.90 8.53 -15.64
C ARG A 985 2.59 7.30 -14.81
N PHE A 986 1.41 6.73 -14.98
CA PHE A 986 1.00 5.50 -14.30
C PHE A 986 0.81 4.38 -15.33
N LEU A 987 1.25 3.18 -14.99
CA LEU A 987 0.99 1.96 -15.75
C LEU A 987 -0.41 1.43 -15.40
N GLU A 988 -0.92 0.49 -16.20
CA GLU A 988 -2.23 -0.14 -15.99
C GLU A 988 -2.34 -0.92 -14.65
N ASP A 989 -1.23 -1.31 -14.04
CA ASP A 989 -1.18 -1.89 -12.69
C ASP A 989 -1.01 -0.86 -11.56
N GLY A 990 -1.13 0.43 -11.87
CA GLY A 990 -1.03 1.51 -10.91
C GLY A 990 0.39 1.88 -10.55
N ARG A 991 1.43 1.22 -11.11
CA ARG A 991 2.82 1.64 -10.87
C ARG A 991 3.10 3.00 -11.50
N GLN A 992 3.77 3.85 -10.74
CA GLN A 992 4.23 5.15 -11.19
C GLN A 992 5.58 5.00 -11.92
N VAL A 993 5.69 5.55 -13.12
CA VAL A 993 6.93 5.73 -13.88
C VAL A 993 7.31 7.20 -13.86
N ILE A 994 8.54 7.49 -13.46
CA ILE A 994 9.10 8.84 -13.42
C ILE A 994 10.30 8.89 -14.35
N GLU A 995 10.20 9.67 -15.41
CA GLU A 995 11.30 9.93 -16.34
C GLU A 995 11.92 11.29 -16.05
N GLN A 996 13.25 11.36 -15.99
CA GLN A 996 13.96 12.59 -15.72
C GLN A 996 15.14 12.78 -16.66
N TYR A 997 15.30 14.02 -17.12
CA TYR A 997 16.40 14.44 -17.98
C TYR A 997 17.16 15.59 -17.33
N ASN A 998 18.48 15.61 -17.51
CA ASN A 998 19.29 16.75 -17.10
C ASN A 998 19.03 17.95 -18.02
N GLN A 999 18.70 19.09 -17.42
CA GLN A 999 18.41 20.33 -18.14
C GLN A 999 19.67 21.16 -18.44
N LEU A 1000 20.79 20.81 -17.80
CA LEU A 1000 22.07 21.51 -17.92
C LEU A 1000 23.19 20.51 -18.28
N ALA A 1001 24.08 20.92 -19.18
CA ALA A 1001 25.27 20.14 -19.50
C ALA A 1001 26.27 20.15 -18.33
N GLN A 1002 26.95 19.03 -18.09
CA GLN A 1002 27.94 18.86 -17.03
C GLN A 1002 29.31 18.53 -17.62
N THR A 1003 30.33 19.30 -17.25
CA THR A 1003 31.72 19.03 -17.64
C THR A 1003 32.41 18.17 -16.60
N ILE A 1004 33.08 17.10 -17.05
CA ILE A 1004 33.85 16.17 -16.22
C ILE A 1004 35.32 16.32 -16.61
N PRO A 1005 36.14 17.00 -15.79
CA PRO A 1005 37.56 17.16 -16.09
C PRO A 1005 38.31 15.85 -15.83
N VAL A 1006 39.10 15.41 -16.82
CA VAL A 1006 39.92 14.20 -16.72
C VAL A 1006 41.41 14.57 -16.71
N SER A 1007 42.13 14.11 -15.69
CA SER A 1007 43.56 14.25 -15.54
C SER A 1007 44.19 12.92 -15.14
N VAL A 1008 45.16 12.46 -15.93
CA VAL A 1008 45.90 11.21 -15.67
C VAL A 1008 47.39 11.52 -15.57
N GLY A 1009 47.97 11.26 -14.40
CA GLY A 1009 49.38 11.47 -14.08
C GLY A 1009 49.90 12.90 -14.27
N GLY A 1010 49.00 13.89 -14.43
CA GLY A 1010 49.35 15.25 -14.82
C GLY A 1010 49.88 15.41 -16.26
N LEU A 1011 49.85 14.34 -17.06
CA LEU A 1011 50.41 14.27 -18.42
C LEU A 1011 49.33 14.33 -19.50
N VAL A 1012 48.16 13.79 -19.22
CA VAL A 1012 47.00 13.75 -20.11
C VAL A 1012 45.87 14.51 -19.44
N ASN A 1013 45.36 15.55 -20.12
CA ASN A 1013 44.24 16.36 -19.63
C ASN A 1013 43.25 16.59 -20.77
N PHE A 1014 41.97 16.34 -20.52
CA PHE A 1014 40.88 16.62 -21.43
C PHE A 1014 39.56 16.68 -20.65
N ASP A 1015 38.54 17.24 -21.28
CA ASP A 1015 37.20 17.28 -20.70
C ASP A 1015 36.29 16.25 -21.37
N LEU A 1016 35.46 15.61 -20.55
CA LEU A 1016 34.25 14.91 -20.97
C LEU A 1016 33.05 15.78 -20.63
N GLU A 1017 31.92 15.52 -21.27
CA GLU A 1017 30.68 16.25 -21.06
C GLU A 1017 29.48 15.31 -21.06
N ILE A 1018 28.57 15.52 -20.11
CA ILE A 1018 27.19 15.05 -20.19
C ILE A 1018 26.39 16.21 -20.80
N PRO A 1019 25.95 16.13 -22.06
CA PRO A 1019 25.22 17.23 -22.71
C PRO A 1019 23.82 17.40 -22.10
N VAL A 1020 23.11 18.48 -22.45
CA VAL A 1020 21.68 18.66 -22.12
C VAL A 1020 20.88 17.48 -22.67
N ASN A 1021 19.93 16.95 -21.88
CA ASN A 1021 19.20 15.71 -22.15
C ASN A 1021 20.09 14.48 -22.36
N GLY A 1022 21.38 14.57 -22.00
CA GLY A 1022 22.36 13.50 -22.09
C GLY A 1022 22.18 12.44 -21.03
N LEU A 1023 21.52 12.72 -19.92
CA LEU A 1023 21.15 11.77 -18.88
C LEU A 1023 19.64 11.54 -18.94
N ARG A 1024 19.23 10.28 -18.88
CA ARG A 1024 17.83 9.86 -18.78
C ARG A 1024 17.69 8.82 -17.67
N LEU A 1025 17.10 9.22 -16.56
CA LEU A 1025 16.69 8.33 -15.48
C LEU A 1025 15.22 7.95 -15.66
N THR A 1026 14.89 6.69 -15.43
CA THR A 1026 13.52 6.17 -15.44
C THR A 1026 13.26 5.33 -14.19
N TYR A 1027 12.60 5.92 -13.22
CA TYR A 1027 12.24 5.25 -11.99
C TYR A 1027 10.83 4.64 -12.07
N LEU A 1028 10.63 3.54 -11.35
CA LEU A 1028 9.39 2.81 -11.26
C LEU A 1028 9.05 2.57 -9.79
N SER A 1029 7.79 2.79 -9.39
CA SER A 1029 7.29 2.41 -8.07
C SER A 1029 7.17 0.89 -7.94
N PRO A 1030 7.02 0.35 -6.73
CA PRO A 1030 6.82 -1.07 -6.53
C PRO A 1030 5.45 -1.49 -7.06
N PRO A 1031 5.25 -2.77 -7.41
CA PRO A 1031 3.93 -3.32 -7.71
C PRO A 1031 2.92 -2.96 -6.60
N VAL A 1032 1.71 -2.55 -6.97
CA VAL A 1032 0.68 -2.18 -5.97
C VAL A 1032 0.31 -3.36 -5.08
N LYS A 1033 0.28 -4.57 -5.66
CA LYS A 1033 0.10 -5.84 -4.95
C LYS A 1033 1.44 -6.59 -4.87
N GLU A 1034 2.24 -6.29 -3.84
CA GLU A 1034 3.44 -7.09 -3.54
C GLU A 1034 3.06 -8.32 -2.69
N LEU A 1035 3.63 -9.49 -3.01
CA LEU A 1035 3.65 -10.64 -2.13
C LEU A 1035 4.96 -10.65 -1.34
N SER A 1036 4.85 -10.58 -0.01
CA SER A 1036 5.98 -10.71 0.92
C SER A 1036 6.02 -12.11 1.51
N GLY A 1037 7.21 -12.71 1.59
CA GLY A 1037 7.46 -13.86 2.46
C GLY A 1037 7.78 -13.37 3.88
N PHE A 1038 7.33 -14.11 4.89
CA PHE A 1038 7.64 -13.81 6.30
C PHE A 1038 8.73 -14.78 6.78
N ALA A 1039 9.80 -14.25 7.37
CA ALA A 1039 10.84 -15.11 7.94
C ALA A 1039 10.30 -15.76 9.23
N GLY A 1040 10.23 -17.10 9.26
CA GLY A 1040 9.65 -17.86 10.38
C GLY A 1040 8.81 -19.07 9.96
N THR A 1041 8.49 -19.20 8.67
CA THR A 1041 7.68 -20.30 8.13
C THR A 1041 8.42 -21.06 7.01
N ARG A 1042 9.49 -21.77 7.40
CA ARG A 1042 9.86 -23.14 6.95
C ARG A 1042 11.14 -23.60 7.64
#